data_AF-A0A495ZWQ8-F1
#
_entry.id   AF-A0A495ZWQ8-F1
#
_cell.length_a   1.000
_cell.length_b   1.000
_cell.length_c   1.000
_cell.angle_alpha   90.00
_cell.angle_beta   90.00
_cell.angle_gamma   90.00
#
_symmetry.space_group_name_H-M   'P 1'
#
loop_
_entity.id
_entity.type
_entity.pdbx_description
1 polymer ?
#
loop_
_entity_poly.entity_id
_entity_poly.type
_entity_poly.pdbx_seq_one_letter_code
_entity_poly.pdbx_strand_id
1 'polypeptide(L)'
;MRGNNTDTPRPEYPRPDFQRGTSEGIDWICLNGTWEFAFDPADIGKQNKWYSPEPINDSPWTMQIQVPYPWESLAAWTEEEQASNENYLSKNAYLNPEEVTCGGLDREGNYRGEPRHTIGWYRKVVSIPESWGDKRVILNFGAVDWEATVWINGNQIGTHENGYLPFELDITDALTSGEPTLIVVRAYDAQDHGEQLAGKQIGWYVRTSGIWQTVYLEPRNETHIAQCHITPDIDSASATFAVKTDGDVENTELTLRWNCDELSGSVKVSSNDTQFTVSIPPEQLRLWDVDTPNLYDVTLELVAEDTVIDRIFTYFGMRKVSIAKAPGEDYQYIYLNNRPIYLLGALNQSFNPEGVYTFLTDEAIRRDVERAKEFGFNFLRLHIKVDEPRLYYWADKLGLLFMCDIPNFGTYTEKAKARFEQTLRGNIARDYNHPSIISWCNFNETWGLGGNEYKEMTDRQEWVREMYHLAKSLDTTRLIEDNSPCLYDHVETDINSWHFYINDYDRAKEHIANVVAETYPGSAFNYAGGNVQSDVPLINSEYGGISAGAGDKDVSWCFKYLTNELRLHPKICGYIYTELQDIEWEHNGFMNYDRSVKEFGYDYLDINTLDFIAIDYPPGTTVAPGDKIKADIYTSHFSHKTITGTTLHWQLDTMSATGSFTRGIISGSVEIPFPQYQVQRVHQLELQIPDIYPAVGTLHVWVTDPTGTVVARNFINFEHFVELPDPVEWHDQTVHLNYTPGNISEFSWDEPTTDAQLFSAVGGGYVEYKVPLPDRLSAADVAEIELIFEVSSCYGGARQTEPEKYPSDVTISANGTEIGTIRIPDCPADARGVLSYIHGEPGIYGYLHNVKVDPSLVLNGKTNTLSIRYEVKADAEAKGGFALYGARMGRYPTGPHLLIRRK
;
A
#
# COMPACT_ATOMS: atom_id res chain seq x y z
N MET A 1 -34.48 -27.03 -3.09
CA MET A 1 -33.92 -26.65 -1.77
C MET A 1 -32.54 -26.08 -2.06
N ARG A 2 -32.34 -24.76 -1.89
CA ARG A 2 -31.05 -24.10 -2.03
C ARG A 2 -30.33 -24.23 -0.69
N GLY A 3 -29.34 -25.10 -0.60
CA GLY A 3 -28.38 -25.07 0.50
C GLY A 3 -27.44 -23.92 0.23
N ASN A 4 -27.51 -22.86 1.03
CA ASN A 4 -26.45 -21.87 1.07
C ASN A 4 -25.20 -22.61 1.57
N ASN A 5 -24.25 -22.82 0.66
CA ASN A 5 -22.93 -23.35 0.94
C ASN A 5 -22.11 -22.19 1.54
N THR A 6 -22.31 -21.90 2.83
CA THR A 6 -21.62 -20.79 3.53
C THR A 6 -20.16 -21.11 3.86
N ASP A 7 -19.68 -22.31 3.55
CA ASP A 7 -18.38 -22.82 4.00
C ASP A 7 -17.33 -22.95 2.87
N THR A 8 -17.68 -22.66 1.60
CA THR A 8 -16.71 -22.71 0.49
C THR A 8 -15.98 -21.36 0.36
N PRO A 9 -14.65 -21.31 0.56
CA PRO A 9 -13.88 -20.08 0.35
C PRO A 9 -13.85 -19.71 -1.13
N ARG A 10 -13.91 -18.41 -1.41
CA ARG A 10 -13.85 -17.85 -2.77
C ARG A 10 -14.81 -18.55 -3.76
N PRO A 11 -16.13 -18.58 -3.48
CA PRO A 11 -17.10 -19.34 -4.28
C PRO A 11 -17.47 -18.66 -5.61
N GLU A 12 -17.07 -17.42 -5.82
CA GLU A 12 -17.29 -16.67 -7.06
C GLU A 12 -16.51 -17.25 -8.25
N TYR A 13 -17.01 -17.01 -9.47
CA TYR A 13 -16.30 -17.42 -10.68
C TYR A 13 -14.99 -16.60 -10.80
N PRO A 14 -13.82 -17.25 -10.94
CA PRO A 14 -12.52 -16.58 -10.81
C PRO A 14 -12.16 -15.69 -12.00
N ARG A 15 -12.83 -15.85 -13.15
CA ARG A 15 -12.60 -15.09 -14.39
C ARG A 15 -13.85 -14.30 -14.82
N PRO A 16 -14.26 -13.25 -14.09
CA PRO A 16 -15.44 -12.46 -14.44
C PRO A 16 -15.30 -11.72 -15.78
N ASP A 17 -14.07 -11.58 -16.28
CA ASP A 17 -13.70 -11.03 -17.58
C ASP A 17 -13.80 -12.06 -18.72
N PHE A 18 -13.99 -13.34 -18.42
CA PHE A 18 -14.13 -14.42 -19.40
C PHE A 18 -14.96 -15.58 -18.82
N GLN A 19 -16.22 -15.30 -18.49
CA GLN A 19 -17.09 -16.22 -17.76
C GLN A 19 -17.94 -17.08 -18.69
N ARG A 20 -17.87 -18.41 -18.57
CA ARG A 20 -18.65 -19.33 -19.40
C ARG A 20 -20.03 -19.70 -18.81
N GLY A 21 -20.13 -19.72 -17.48
CA GLY A 21 -21.29 -20.19 -16.74
C GLY A 21 -21.73 -19.25 -15.63
N THR A 22 -23.03 -19.12 -15.37
CA THR A 22 -23.57 -18.18 -14.35
C THR A 22 -24.06 -18.89 -13.10
N SER A 23 -24.29 -20.20 -13.17
CA SER A 23 -24.81 -21.02 -12.08
C SER A 23 -23.77 -22.05 -11.65
N GLU A 24 -23.13 -21.83 -10.49
CA GLU A 24 -22.27 -22.82 -9.84
C GLU A 24 -23.06 -24.11 -9.55
N GLY A 25 -22.41 -25.27 -9.73
CA GLY A 25 -23.00 -26.61 -9.63
C GLY A 25 -23.81 -27.04 -10.85
N ILE A 26 -24.03 -26.15 -11.83
CA ILE A 26 -24.77 -26.44 -13.07
C ILE A 26 -23.89 -26.18 -14.28
N ASP A 27 -23.41 -24.95 -14.44
CA ASP A 27 -22.63 -24.53 -15.61
C ASP A 27 -21.12 -24.74 -15.40
N TRP A 28 -20.68 -24.80 -14.14
CA TRP A 28 -19.31 -25.02 -13.69
C TRP A 28 -19.34 -25.52 -12.24
N ILE A 29 -18.24 -26.07 -11.73
CA ILE A 29 -18.13 -26.52 -10.33
C ILE A 29 -16.91 -25.87 -9.69
N CYS A 30 -17.12 -25.22 -8.55
CA CYS A 30 -16.02 -24.74 -7.71
C CYS A 30 -15.41 -25.91 -6.91
N LEU A 31 -14.09 -26.09 -7.00
CA LEU A 31 -13.37 -27.13 -6.27
C LEU A 31 -12.64 -26.60 -5.03
N ASN A 32 -12.92 -25.37 -4.62
CA ASN A 32 -12.41 -24.79 -3.38
C ASN A 32 -12.95 -25.52 -2.12
N GLY A 33 -12.45 -25.12 -0.96
CA GLY A 33 -12.68 -25.73 0.34
C GLY A 33 -11.67 -26.82 0.67
N THR A 34 -12.05 -27.75 1.53
CA THR A 34 -11.14 -28.78 2.05
C THR A 34 -10.68 -29.77 0.96
N TRP A 35 -9.38 -30.06 0.97
CA TRP A 35 -8.72 -31.17 0.26
C TRP A 35 -7.99 -32.05 1.27
N GLU A 36 -7.89 -33.36 0.98
CA GLU A 36 -6.92 -34.21 1.67
C GLU A 36 -5.50 -33.79 1.27
N PHE A 37 -4.58 -33.79 2.22
CA PHE A 37 -3.24 -33.24 2.02
C PHE A 37 -2.15 -34.08 2.68
N ALA A 38 -0.95 -34.01 2.09
CA ALA A 38 0.27 -34.58 2.65
C ALA A 38 1.51 -33.81 2.15
N PHE A 39 2.41 -33.46 3.07
CA PHE A 39 3.76 -33.05 2.68
C PHE A 39 4.62 -34.27 2.30
N ASP A 40 5.53 -34.08 1.35
CA ASP A 40 6.43 -35.14 0.85
C ASP A 40 7.90 -34.68 0.90
N PRO A 41 8.47 -34.45 2.10
CA PRO A 41 9.83 -33.93 2.25
C PRO A 41 10.92 -34.87 1.70
N ALA A 42 10.59 -36.14 1.46
CA ALA A 42 11.50 -37.14 0.91
C ALA A 42 11.30 -37.41 -0.59
N ASP A 43 10.35 -36.72 -1.24
CA ASP A 43 9.94 -36.90 -2.65
C ASP A 43 9.67 -38.38 -3.03
N ILE A 44 8.97 -39.10 -2.16
CA ILE A 44 8.66 -40.54 -2.35
C ILE A 44 7.26 -40.77 -2.93
N GLY A 45 6.40 -39.75 -2.99
CA GLY A 45 4.99 -39.90 -3.37
C GLY A 45 4.78 -40.43 -4.79
N LYS A 46 5.64 -40.03 -5.74
CA LYS A 46 5.63 -40.58 -7.11
C LYS A 46 6.02 -42.07 -7.11
N GLN A 47 7.08 -42.42 -6.38
CA GLN A 47 7.56 -43.81 -6.26
C GLN A 47 6.50 -44.72 -5.62
N ASN A 48 5.83 -44.22 -4.58
CA ASN A 48 4.80 -44.94 -3.83
C ASN A 48 3.40 -44.83 -4.46
N LYS A 49 3.28 -44.16 -5.61
CA LYS A 49 2.04 -44.01 -6.38
C LYS A 49 0.89 -43.41 -5.58
N TRP A 50 1.14 -42.34 -4.82
CA TRP A 50 0.09 -41.65 -4.06
C TRP A 50 -1.09 -41.19 -4.92
N TYR A 51 -0.86 -40.97 -6.21
CA TYR A 51 -1.89 -40.64 -7.21
C TYR A 51 -2.86 -41.80 -7.54
N SER A 52 -2.60 -43.03 -7.10
CA SER A 52 -3.40 -44.22 -7.43
C SER A 52 -4.78 -44.20 -6.75
N PRO A 53 -5.85 -44.66 -7.42
CA PRO A 53 -7.16 -44.84 -6.79
C PRO A 53 -7.22 -46.05 -5.85
N GLU A 54 -6.29 -47.00 -6.00
CA GLU A 54 -6.20 -48.19 -5.15
C GLU A 54 -5.78 -47.83 -3.71
N PRO A 55 -6.33 -48.52 -2.68
CA PRO A 55 -5.93 -48.32 -1.30
C PRO A 55 -4.43 -48.55 -1.10
N ILE A 56 -3.79 -47.63 -0.37
CA ILE A 56 -2.38 -47.73 0.03
C ILE A 56 -2.36 -48.16 1.50
N ASN A 57 -1.61 -49.22 1.83
CA ASN A 57 -1.58 -49.80 3.17
C ASN A 57 -1.11 -48.81 4.26
N ASP A 58 -0.31 -47.81 3.86
CA ASP A 58 0.10 -46.66 4.68
C ASP A 58 -0.29 -45.37 3.94
N SER A 59 -1.55 -44.97 4.06
CA SER A 59 -2.09 -43.79 3.38
C SER A 59 -1.34 -42.51 3.82
N PRO A 60 -0.80 -41.70 2.88
CA PRO A 60 -0.10 -40.47 3.21
C PRO A 60 -1.05 -39.33 3.63
N TRP A 61 -2.34 -39.46 3.32
CA TRP A 61 -3.38 -38.45 3.49
C TRP A 61 -3.78 -38.29 4.96
N THR A 62 -2.90 -37.70 5.77
CA THR A 62 -3.11 -37.51 7.21
C THR A 62 -3.56 -36.09 7.57
N MET A 63 -3.47 -35.16 6.63
CA MET A 63 -3.79 -33.75 6.82
C MET A 63 -4.96 -33.32 5.95
N GLN A 64 -5.54 -32.18 6.29
CA GLN A 64 -6.49 -31.46 5.46
C GLN A 64 -5.98 -30.04 5.24
N ILE A 65 -6.28 -29.48 4.09
CA ILE A 65 -5.90 -28.12 3.71
C ILE A 65 -7.06 -27.43 2.99
N GLN A 66 -7.22 -26.13 3.22
CA GLN A 66 -8.16 -25.30 2.47
C GLN A 66 -7.54 -24.81 1.17
N VAL A 67 -8.27 -24.97 0.07
CA VAL A 67 -7.94 -24.41 -1.25
C VAL A 67 -8.99 -23.33 -1.56
N PRO A 68 -8.63 -22.14 -2.03
CA PRO A 68 -7.30 -21.76 -2.52
C PRO A 68 -6.55 -20.95 -1.47
N TYR A 69 -5.42 -21.47 -1.00
CA TYR A 69 -4.52 -20.76 -0.11
C TYR A 69 -3.14 -21.42 -0.19
N PRO A 70 -2.05 -20.63 -0.15
CA PRO A 70 -0.73 -21.22 -0.03
C PRO A 70 -0.59 -21.90 1.34
N TRP A 71 0.19 -22.98 1.43
CA TRP A 71 0.32 -23.71 2.69
C TRP A 71 1.07 -22.92 3.78
N GLU A 72 1.72 -21.80 3.44
CA GLU A 72 2.27 -20.82 4.38
C GLU A 72 1.20 -19.93 5.03
N SER A 73 -0.02 -19.88 4.49
CA SER A 73 -1.09 -19.04 5.06
C SER A 73 -1.77 -19.67 6.26
N LEU A 74 -2.34 -18.84 7.13
CA LEU A 74 -3.19 -19.30 8.24
C LEU A 74 -4.51 -19.88 7.72
N ALA A 75 -5.10 -19.26 6.70
CA ALA A 75 -6.36 -19.70 6.10
C ALA A 75 -6.30 -21.12 5.49
N ALA A 76 -5.13 -21.54 4.97
CA ALA A 76 -4.93 -22.91 4.50
C ALA A 76 -5.19 -23.98 5.59
N TRP A 77 -5.01 -23.62 6.86
CA TRP A 77 -5.12 -24.52 8.01
C TRP A 77 -6.31 -24.21 8.91
N THR A 78 -7.25 -23.36 8.45
CA THR A 78 -8.38 -22.87 9.27
C THR A 78 -7.93 -22.12 10.53
N GLU A 79 -6.82 -21.38 10.42
CA GLU A 79 -6.18 -20.62 11.50
C GLU A 79 -6.33 -19.10 11.30
N GLU A 80 -7.15 -18.64 10.35
CA GLU A 80 -7.27 -17.23 9.95
C GLU A 80 -7.67 -16.28 11.09
N GLU A 81 -8.40 -16.75 12.11
CA GLU A 81 -8.75 -15.95 13.30
C GLU A 81 -7.51 -15.56 14.13
N GLN A 82 -6.37 -16.21 13.92
CA GLN A 82 -5.10 -15.89 14.57
C GLN A 82 -4.31 -14.79 13.85
N ALA A 83 -4.79 -14.34 12.69
CA ALA A 83 -4.10 -13.33 11.89
C ALA A 83 -4.07 -11.98 12.61
N SER A 84 -2.92 -11.31 12.58
CA SER A 84 -2.71 -9.99 13.16
C SER A 84 -1.52 -9.30 12.50
N ASN A 85 -1.21 -8.08 12.93
CA ASN A 85 0.03 -7.39 12.54
C ASN A 85 1.31 -8.15 12.95
N GLU A 86 1.22 -9.10 13.90
CA GLU A 86 2.38 -9.87 14.40
C GLU A 86 2.39 -11.34 13.97
N ASN A 87 1.24 -11.87 13.57
CA ASN A 87 1.07 -13.27 13.21
C ASN A 87 0.34 -13.37 11.89
N TYR A 88 1.04 -13.80 10.84
CA TYR A 88 0.53 -13.73 9.47
C TYR A 88 0.97 -14.91 8.58
N LEU A 89 1.48 -15.97 9.21
CA LEU A 89 1.86 -17.20 8.52
C LEU A 89 1.60 -18.40 9.42
N SER A 90 1.34 -19.55 8.81
CA SER A 90 1.28 -20.82 9.53
C SER A 90 2.63 -21.50 9.58
N LYS A 91 3.02 -21.89 10.79
CA LYS A 91 4.29 -22.60 11.03
C LYS A 91 4.28 -24.03 10.49
N ASN A 92 3.11 -24.55 10.11
CA ASN A 92 2.94 -25.88 9.52
C ASN A 92 3.68 -26.05 8.18
N ALA A 93 4.01 -24.95 7.49
CA ALA A 93 4.80 -24.98 6.26
C ALA A 93 6.28 -25.34 6.49
N TYR A 94 6.76 -25.35 7.73
CA TYR A 94 8.17 -25.46 8.08
C TYR A 94 8.55 -26.84 8.62
N LEU A 95 9.81 -27.25 8.39
CA LEU A 95 10.29 -28.56 8.86
C LEU A 95 10.44 -28.62 10.38
N ASN A 96 10.73 -27.48 11.02
CA ASN A 96 10.86 -27.32 12.47
C ASN A 96 9.93 -26.18 12.98
N PRO A 97 8.60 -26.37 13.02
CA PRO A 97 7.64 -25.29 13.32
C PRO A 97 7.90 -24.55 14.63
N GLU A 98 8.37 -25.25 15.66
CA GLU A 98 8.65 -24.69 16.99
C GLU A 98 9.82 -23.69 17.01
N GLU A 99 10.70 -23.75 16.00
CA GLU A 99 11.85 -22.84 15.86
C GLU A 99 11.48 -21.58 15.05
N VAL A 100 10.30 -21.54 14.42
CA VAL A 100 9.90 -20.45 13.53
C VAL A 100 9.26 -19.31 14.31
N THR A 101 9.76 -18.10 14.08
CA THR A 101 9.22 -16.84 14.58
C THR A 101 8.76 -15.96 13.42
N CYS A 102 7.58 -15.35 13.57
CA CYS A 102 7.14 -14.27 12.70
C CYS A 102 8.01 -13.04 12.96
N GLY A 103 8.26 -12.24 11.93
CA GLY A 103 9.01 -11.00 12.08
C GLY A 103 8.12 -9.91 12.63
N GLY A 104 8.49 -9.35 13.78
CA GLY A 104 8.01 -8.04 14.19
C GLY A 104 8.69 -6.92 13.39
N LEU A 105 8.62 -5.70 13.93
CA LEU A 105 9.04 -4.45 13.29
C LEU A 105 10.48 -4.44 12.75
N ASP A 106 11.39 -5.18 13.40
CA ASP A 106 12.84 -5.10 13.12
C ASP A 106 13.34 -6.20 12.16
N ARG A 107 12.43 -6.83 11.39
CA ARG A 107 12.75 -7.95 10.49
C ARG A 107 13.41 -9.15 11.20
N GLU A 108 13.26 -9.25 12.52
CA GLU A 108 13.92 -10.26 13.38
C GLU A 108 13.37 -11.69 13.23
N GLY A 109 12.23 -11.86 12.58
CA GLY A 109 11.63 -13.17 12.34
C GLY A 109 12.51 -14.04 11.45
N ASN A 110 12.77 -15.27 11.88
CA ASN A 110 13.66 -16.18 11.16
C ASN A 110 12.99 -16.93 10.00
N TYR A 111 11.65 -16.90 9.89
CA TYR A 111 10.86 -17.67 8.92
C TYR A 111 11.32 -17.57 7.44
N ARG A 112 12.00 -16.49 7.05
CA ARG A 112 12.56 -16.31 5.69
C ARG A 112 13.73 -17.26 5.38
N GLY A 113 14.47 -17.63 6.41
CA GLY A 113 15.67 -18.49 6.33
C GLY A 113 15.44 -19.93 6.77
N GLU A 114 14.34 -20.22 7.46
CA GLU A 114 14.07 -21.54 8.00
C GLU A 114 13.75 -22.58 6.91
N PRO A 115 14.21 -23.83 7.04
CA PRO A 115 13.86 -24.91 6.13
C PRO A 115 12.36 -25.18 6.12
N ARG A 116 11.78 -25.29 4.92
CA ARG A 116 10.36 -25.51 4.70
C ARG A 116 10.07 -26.76 3.88
N HIS A 117 8.81 -27.17 3.90
CA HIS A 117 8.31 -28.16 2.95
C HIS A 117 8.35 -27.60 1.52
N THR A 118 8.85 -28.41 0.60
CA THR A 118 8.99 -28.04 -0.83
C THR A 118 8.03 -28.82 -1.72
N ILE A 119 7.40 -29.89 -1.21
CA ILE A 119 6.46 -30.72 -1.96
C ILE A 119 5.21 -30.95 -1.13
N GLY A 120 4.06 -30.59 -1.69
CA GLY A 120 2.74 -30.88 -1.15
C GLY A 120 1.90 -31.67 -2.15
N TRP A 121 1.18 -32.67 -1.65
CA TRP A 121 0.22 -33.46 -2.42
C TRP A 121 -1.19 -33.14 -1.96
N TYR A 122 -2.08 -32.88 -2.92
CA TYR A 122 -3.49 -32.61 -2.71
C TYR A 122 -4.32 -33.73 -3.33
N ARG A 123 -5.39 -34.14 -2.65
CA ARG A 123 -6.34 -35.16 -3.11
C ARG A 123 -7.77 -34.70 -2.88
N LYS A 124 -8.61 -34.85 -3.92
CA LYS A 124 -10.06 -34.58 -3.84
C LYS A 124 -10.84 -35.52 -4.73
N VAL A 125 -12.01 -35.93 -4.23
CA VAL A 125 -12.97 -36.74 -4.99
C VAL A 125 -14.15 -35.85 -5.36
N VAL A 126 -14.53 -35.85 -6.63
CA VAL A 126 -15.58 -35.00 -7.18
C VAL A 126 -16.55 -35.80 -8.02
N SER A 127 -17.79 -35.37 -8.10
CA SER A 127 -18.79 -35.94 -9.01
C SER A 127 -19.00 -35.00 -10.18
N ILE A 128 -18.90 -35.52 -11.40
CA ILE A 128 -19.14 -34.76 -12.62
C ILE A 128 -20.65 -34.78 -12.90
N PRO A 129 -21.30 -33.63 -13.17
CA PRO A 129 -22.73 -33.57 -13.41
C PRO A 129 -23.11 -34.35 -14.68
N GLU A 130 -24.07 -35.27 -14.57
CA GLU A 130 -24.61 -35.99 -15.74
C GLU A 130 -25.19 -35.03 -16.80
N SER A 131 -25.63 -33.84 -16.39
CA SER A 131 -26.13 -32.78 -17.27
C SER A 131 -25.09 -32.21 -18.23
N TRP A 132 -23.79 -32.48 -18.01
CA TRP A 132 -22.74 -32.07 -18.94
C TRP A 132 -22.68 -32.94 -20.19
N GLY A 133 -23.26 -34.16 -20.15
CA GLY A 133 -23.40 -35.04 -21.31
C GLY A 133 -22.06 -35.34 -21.98
N ASP A 134 -22.01 -35.20 -23.31
CA ASP A 134 -20.84 -35.50 -24.14
C ASP A 134 -19.84 -34.33 -24.24
N LYS A 135 -19.99 -33.29 -23.41
CA LYS A 135 -19.05 -32.17 -23.38
C LYS A 135 -17.70 -32.58 -22.82
N ARG A 136 -16.65 -31.88 -23.27
CA ARG A 136 -15.31 -32.00 -22.72
C ARG A 136 -15.27 -31.37 -21.33
N VAL A 137 -14.65 -32.04 -20.37
CA VAL A 137 -14.52 -31.57 -19.00
C VAL A 137 -13.13 -30.99 -18.78
N ILE A 138 -13.07 -29.70 -18.51
CA ILE A 138 -11.83 -28.96 -18.34
C ILE A 138 -11.61 -28.67 -16.86
N LEU A 139 -10.46 -29.11 -16.34
CA LEU A 139 -9.98 -28.79 -15.01
C LEU A 139 -9.07 -27.56 -15.07
N ASN A 140 -9.44 -26.52 -14.34
CA ASN A 140 -8.78 -25.22 -14.37
C ASN A 140 -8.16 -24.92 -13.01
N PHE A 141 -6.94 -24.41 -13.03
CA PHE A 141 -6.24 -23.86 -11.88
C PHE A 141 -5.96 -22.39 -12.14
N GLY A 142 -6.34 -21.51 -11.20
CA GLY A 142 -6.00 -20.09 -11.30
C GLY A 142 -4.49 -19.84 -11.23
N ALA A 143 -3.80 -20.55 -10.33
CA ALA A 143 -2.35 -20.56 -10.16
C ALA A 143 -1.96 -21.64 -9.14
N VAL A 144 -0.78 -22.25 -9.35
CA VAL A 144 -0.15 -23.16 -8.40
C VAL A 144 1.32 -22.75 -8.29
N ASP A 145 1.77 -22.35 -7.10
CA ASP A 145 3.18 -21.98 -6.91
C ASP A 145 3.98 -23.24 -6.51
N TRP A 146 4.88 -23.79 -7.32
CA TRP A 146 5.33 -23.29 -8.62
C TRP A 146 5.24 -24.32 -9.76
N GLU A 147 5.60 -25.59 -9.52
CA GLU A 147 5.44 -26.68 -10.49
C GLU A 147 4.30 -27.61 -10.07
N ALA A 148 3.32 -27.81 -10.94
CA ALA A 148 2.20 -28.73 -10.71
C ALA A 148 2.32 -29.98 -11.59
N THR A 149 2.01 -31.15 -11.04
CA THR A 149 1.68 -32.36 -11.80
C THR A 149 0.30 -32.85 -11.39
N VAL A 150 -0.57 -33.18 -12.37
CA VAL A 150 -1.97 -33.54 -12.11
C VAL A 150 -2.28 -34.95 -12.61
N TRP A 151 -2.97 -35.72 -11.77
CA TRP A 151 -3.49 -37.05 -12.08
C TRP A 151 -5.00 -37.12 -11.89
N ILE A 152 -5.66 -37.87 -12.76
CA ILE A 152 -7.09 -38.17 -12.72
C ILE A 152 -7.26 -39.68 -12.73
N ASN A 153 -7.91 -40.22 -11.70
CA ASN A 153 -8.12 -41.66 -11.52
C ASN A 153 -6.83 -42.49 -11.67
N GLY A 154 -5.68 -41.93 -11.24
CA GLY A 154 -4.37 -42.56 -11.34
C GLY A 154 -3.60 -42.31 -12.65
N ASN A 155 -4.22 -41.69 -13.65
CA ASN A 155 -3.59 -41.36 -14.93
C ASN A 155 -3.02 -39.94 -14.89
N GLN A 156 -1.75 -39.75 -15.24
CA GLN A 156 -1.15 -38.42 -15.33
C GLN A 156 -1.72 -37.69 -16.55
N ILE A 157 -2.30 -36.51 -16.33
CA ILE A 157 -2.91 -35.71 -17.41
C ILE A 157 -1.95 -34.65 -17.92
N GLY A 158 -1.22 -33.97 -17.01
CA GLY A 158 -0.31 -32.90 -17.43
C GLY A 158 0.54 -32.33 -16.31
N THR A 159 1.39 -31.38 -16.70
CA THR A 159 2.27 -30.61 -15.82
C THR A 159 2.22 -29.13 -16.16
N HIS A 160 2.47 -28.27 -15.18
CA HIS A 160 2.55 -26.82 -15.35
C HIS A 160 3.75 -26.26 -14.58
N GLU A 161 4.45 -25.28 -15.16
CA GLU A 161 5.61 -24.61 -14.57
C GLU A 161 5.41 -23.09 -14.68
N ASN A 162 4.66 -22.50 -13.74
CA ASN A 162 4.48 -21.06 -13.54
C ASN A 162 3.69 -20.83 -12.24
N GLY A 163 4.08 -19.85 -11.43
CA GLY A 163 3.46 -19.59 -10.13
C GLY A 163 2.29 -18.61 -10.18
N TYR A 164 2.07 -17.96 -11.33
CA TYR A 164 1.22 -16.77 -11.45
C TYR A 164 0.13 -16.89 -12.51
N LEU A 165 0.38 -17.69 -13.54
CA LEU A 165 -0.54 -17.85 -14.67
C LEU A 165 -1.51 -19.02 -14.45
N PRO A 166 -2.75 -18.90 -14.96
CA PRO A 166 -3.67 -20.02 -14.97
C PRO A 166 -3.25 -21.09 -15.97
N PHE A 167 -3.67 -22.32 -15.70
CA PHE A 167 -3.56 -23.42 -16.64
C PHE A 167 -4.78 -24.33 -16.57
N GLU A 168 -5.02 -25.02 -17.68
CA GLU A 168 -6.16 -25.89 -17.86
C GLU A 168 -5.73 -27.24 -18.43
N LEU A 169 -6.45 -28.29 -18.04
CA LEU A 169 -6.23 -29.66 -18.47
C LEU A 169 -7.57 -30.28 -18.86
N ASP A 170 -7.63 -30.85 -20.05
CA ASP A 170 -8.76 -31.66 -20.44
C ASP A 170 -8.68 -33.03 -19.79
N ILE A 171 -9.67 -33.35 -18.95
CA ILE A 171 -9.69 -34.60 -18.17
C ILE A 171 -10.68 -35.62 -18.72
N THR A 172 -11.39 -35.29 -19.81
CA THR A 172 -12.55 -36.05 -20.33
C THR A 172 -12.25 -37.54 -20.51
N ASP A 173 -11.14 -37.86 -21.17
CA ASP A 173 -10.77 -39.24 -21.52
C ASP A 173 -10.32 -40.06 -20.30
N ALA A 174 -10.07 -39.42 -19.15
CA ALA A 174 -9.73 -40.08 -17.89
C ALA A 174 -10.93 -40.28 -16.96
N LEU A 175 -12.11 -39.78 -17.33
CA LEU A 175 -13.33 -39.93 -16.55
C LEU A 175 -13.98 -41.31 -16.77
N THR A 176 -14.64 -41.81 -15.72
CA THR A 176 -15.53 -42.97 -15.82
C THR A 176 -16.96 -42.48 -15.60
N SER A 177 -17.83 -42.64 -16.60
CA SER A 177 -19.21 -42.16 -16.55
C SER A 177 -19.97 -42.72 -15.34
N GLY A 178 -20.65 -41.85 -14.59
CA GLY A 178 -21.42 -42.20 -13.40
C GLY A 178 -20.61 -42.48 -12.13
N GLU A 179 -19.28 -42.52 -12.21
CA GLU A 179 -18.40 -42.80 -11.08
C GLU A 179 -17.75 -41.52 -10.54
N PRO A 180 -17.50 -41.43 -9.21
CA PRO A 180 -16.70 -40.35 -8.64
C PRO A 180 -15.30 -40.29 -9.28
N THR A 181 -14.82 -39.07 -9.52
CA THR A 181 -13.51 -38.80 -10.10
C THR A 181 -12.53 -38.41 -9.02
N LEU A 182 -11.39 -39.11 -8.96
CA LEU A 182 -10.28 -38.80 -8.09
C LEU A 182 -9.31 -37.84 -8.79
N ILE A 183 -9.13 -36.65 -8.20
CA ILE A 183 -8.14 -35.66 -8.61
C ILE A 183 -6.99 -35.69 -7.60
N VAL A 184 -5.76 -35.83 -8.09
CA VAL A 184 -4.54 -35.71 -7.29
C VAL A 184 -3.60 -34.72 -7.93
N VAL A 185 -3.07 -33.80 -7.13
CA VAL A 185 -2.13 -32.76 -7.56
C VAL A 185 -0.88 -32.83 -6.70
N ARG A 186 0.30 -32.81 -7.34
CA ARG A 186 1.57 -32.59 -6.66
C ARG A 186 2.02 -31.17 -7.00
N ALA A 187 2.17 -30.33 -6.00
CA ALA A 187 2.83 -29.03 -6.12
C ALA A 187 4.27 -29.17 -5.60
N TYR A 188 5.22 -28.69 -6.39
CA TYR A 188 6.63 -28.59 -6.03
C TYR A 188 7.08 -27.15 -6.13
N ASP A 189 7.62 -26.65 -5.03
CA ASP A 189 8.26 -25.36 -4.96
C ASP A 189 9.63 -25.51 -4.27
N ALA A 190 10.69 -25.28 -5.03
CA ALA A 190 12.05 -25.58 -4.60
C ALA A 190 12.53 -24.63 -3.50
N GLN A 191 13.51 -25.04 -2.69
CA GLN A 191 14.12 -24.09 -1.73
C GLN A 191 14.95 -23.01 -2.45
N ASP A 192 15.59 -23.38 -3.57
CA ASP A 192 16.36 -22.51 -4.48
C ASP A 192 15.47 -21.97 -5.60
N HIS A 193 15.38 -20.65 -5.70
CA HIS A 193 14.51 -19.93 -6.63
C HIS A 193 15.29 -19.01 -7.58
N GLY A 194 16.62 -19.14 -7.67
CA GLY A 194 17.42 -18.19 -8.45
C GLY A 194 16.87 -17.95 -9.87
N GLU A 195 16.39 -19.00 -10.54
CA GLU A 195 15.84 -18.90 -11.89
C GLU A 195 14.29 -18.79 -11.94
N GLN A 196 13.60 -18.87 -10.80
CA GLN A 196 12.14 -18.77 -10.73
C GLN A 196 11.73 -17.30 -10.62
N LEU A 197 10.54 -16.98 -11.12
CA LEU A 197 9.93 -15.69 -10.85
C LEU A 197 9.31 -15.75 -9.46
N ALA A 198 9.77 -14.90 -8.54
CA ALA A 198 9.34 -14.98 -7.15
C ALA A 198 9.00 -13.62 -6.53
N GLY A 199 9.19 -12.51 -7.24
CA GLY A 199 8.89 -11.19 -6.68
C GLY A 199 9.62 -10.97 -5.35
N LYS A 200 8.88 -10.51 -4.33
CA LYS A 200 9.36 -10.33 -2.95
C LYS A 200 9.14 -11.54 -2.02
N GLN A 201 8.72 -12.69 -2.53
CA GLN A 201 8.56 -13.90 -1.68
C GLN A 201 9.88 -14.40 -1.08
N ILE A 202 11.03 -14.03 -1.67
CA ILE A 202 12.33 -14.59 -1.30
C ILE A 202 13.18 -13.55 -0.58
N GLY A 203 13.44 -13.82 0.70
CA GLY A 203 14.30 -12.98 1.54
C GLY A 203 13.66 -11.66 1.97
N TRP A 204 12.49 -11.29 1.44
CA TRP A 204 11.76 -10.07 1.77
C TRP A 204 10.51 -10.37 2.59
N TYR A 205 9.56 -11.14 2.04
CA TYR A 205 8.34 -11.55 2.76
C TYR A 205 8.19 -13.07 2.88
N VAL A 206 7.04 -13.50 3.41
CA VAL A 206 6.64 -14.90 3.45
C VAL A 206 6.56 -15.49 2.03
N ARG A 207 6.93 -16.77 1.93
CA ARG A 207 6.85 -17.52 0.68
C ARG A 207 5.42 -17.93 0.37
N THR A 208 5.14 -18.18 -0.90
CA THR A 208 3.86 -18.72 -1.36
C THR A 208 4.11 -20.03 -2.07
N SER A 209 3.39 -21.08 -1.66
CA SER A 209 3.52 -22.40 -2.28
C SER A 209 2.20 -23.16 -2.32
N GLY A 210 2.05 -24.02 -3.31
CA GLY A 210 0.87 -24.83 -3.50
C GLY A 210 -0.23 -24.10 -4.27
N ILE A 211 -1.46 -24.57 -4.10
CA ILE A 211 -2.62 -24.08 -4.86
C ILE A 211 -3.16 -22.80 -4.20
N TRP A 212 -2.70 -21.63 -4.65
CA TRP A 212 -3.06 -20.34 -4.04
C TRP A 212 -4.19 -19.59 -4.76
N GLN A 213 -4.65 -20.05 -5.93
CA GLN A 213 -5.87 -19.52 -6.57
C GLN A 213 -6.89 -20.63 -6.88
N THR A 214 -8.14 -20.21 -7.10
CA THR A 214 -9.30 -21.08 -7.28
C THR A 214 -9.07 -22.23 -8.27
N VAL A 215 -9.58 -23.41 -7.90
CA VAL A 215 -9.64 -24.59 -8.76
C VAL A 215 -11.08 -24.83 -9.14
N TYR A 216 -11.37 -25.12 -10.41
CA TYR A 216 -12.73 -25.32 -10.87
C TYR A 216 -12.82 -26.23 -12.11
N LEU A 217 -13.98 -26.84 -12.30
CA LEU A 217 -14.33 -27.61 -13.49
C LEU A 217 -15.32 -26.83 -14.34
N GLU A 218 -15.17 -26.87 -15.65
CA GLU A 218 -16.19 -26.38 -16.57
C GLU A 218 -16.32 -27.28 -17.81
N PRO A 219 -17.54 -27.46 -18.34
CA PRO A 219 -17.77 -28.22 -19.56
C PRO A 219 -17.61 -27.31 -20.79
N ARG A 220 -16.89 -27.80 -21.80
CA ARG A 220 -16.72 -27.13 -23.10
C ARG A 220 -17.15 -28.04 -24.24
N ASN A 221 -17.70 -27.46 -25.30
CA ASN A 221 -17.84 -28.21 -26.54
C ASN A 221 -16.47 -28.36 -27.22
N GLU A 222 -16.34 -29.35 -28.11
CA GLU A 222 -15.10 -29.58 -28.85
C GLU A 222 -14.67 -28.32 -29.62
N THR A 223 -15.63 -27.65 -30.25
CA THR A 223 -15.40 -26.30 -30.77
C THR A 223 -15.93 -25.26 -29.81
N HIS A 224 -15.06 -24.36 -29.36
CA HIS A 224 -15.38 -23.36 -28.34
C HIS A 224 -14.54 -22.08 -28.47
N ILE A 225 -14.99 -21.01 -27.83
CA ILE A 225 -14.28 -19.74 -27.71
C ILE A 225 -13.16 -19.90 -26.67
N ALA A 226 -11.92 -19.71 -27.11
CA ALA A 226 -10.71 -19.84 -26.30
C ALA A 226 -10.20 -18.48 -25.78
N GLN A 227 -10.46 -17.39 -26.50
CA GLN A 227 -10.06 -16.04 -26.11
C GLN A 227 -10.95 -14.99 -26.78
N CYS A 228 -11.16 -13.86 -26.12
CA CYS A 228 -11.74 -12.67 -26.72
C CYS A 228 -11.00 -11.45 -26.20
N HIS A 229 -10.30 -10.74 -27.08
CA HIS A 229 -9.70 -9.43 -26.78
C HIS A 229 -10.53 -8.32 -27.39
N ILE A 230 -10.82 -7.29 -26.60
CA ILE A 230 -11.66 -6.16 -26.99
C ILE A 230 -10.84 -4.88 -26.91
N THR A 231 -10.57 -4.25 -28.05
CA THR A 231 -9.78 -3.02 -28.17
C THR A 231 -10.72 -1.82 -28.37
N PRO A 232 -10.91 -0.94 -27.36
CA PRO A 232 -11.73 0.25 -27.51
C PRO A 232 -11.01 1.36 -28.29
N ASP A 233 -11.75 2.10 -29.10
CA ASP A 233 -11.31 3.34 -29.76
C ASP A 233 -12.38 4.42 -29.56
N ILE A 234 -12.10 5.33 -28.63
CA ILE A 234 -13.02 6.42 -28.28
C ILE A 234 -13.10 7.50 -29.37
N ASP A 235 -12.07 7.64 -30.22
CA ASP A 235 -12.02 8.68 -31.25
C ASP A 235 -12.88 8.29 -32.45
N SER A 236 -12.97 7.00 -32.76
CA SER A 236 -13.90 6.45 -33.76
C SER A 236 -15.23 5.97 -33.19
N ALA A 237 -15.42 6.07 -31.87
CA ALA A 237 -16.57 5.51 -31.14
C ALA A 237 -16.83 4.04 -31.51
N SER A 238 -15.80 3.20 -31.46
CA SER A 238 -15.90 1.79 -31.82
C SER A 238 -15.09 0.88 -30.91
N ALA A 239 -15.42 -0.40 -30.91
CA ALA A 239 -14.67 -1.44 -30.22
C ALA A 239 -14.39 -2.61 -31.16
N THR A 240 -13.14 -3.04 -31.24
CA THR A 240 -12.70 -4.14 -32.10
C THR A 240 -12.54 -5.41 -31.28
N PHE A 241 -13.26 -6.46 -31.68
CA PHE A 241 -13.26 -7.78 -31.06
C PHE A 241 -12.34 -8.69 -31.87
N ALA A 242 -11.35 -9.27 -31.20
CA ALA A 242 -10.50 -10.34 -31.72
C ALA A 242 -10.80 -11.62 -30.93
N VAL A 243 -11.51 -12.55 -31.55
CA VAL A 243 -11.99 -13.79 -30.94
C VAL A 243 -11.18 -14.95 -31.48
N LYS A 244 -10.61 -15.76 -30.58
CA LYS A 244 -10.01 -17.04 -30.92
C LYS A 244 -10.93 -18.19 -30.55
N THR A 245 -11.06 -19.13 -31.46
CA THR A 245 -11.78 -20.39 -31.25
C THR A 245 -10.81 -21.56 -31.36
N ASP A 246 -11.02 -22.57 -30.52
CA ASP A 246 -10.37 -23.87 -30.62
C ASP A 246 -11.38 -24.91 -31.16
N GLY A 247 -10.89 -25.96 -31.83
CA GLY A 247 -11.72 -26.99 -32.50
C GLY A 247 -11.81 -26.84 -34.04
N ASP A 248 -12.77 -27.55 -34.65
CA ASP A 248 -12.94 -27.61 -36.12
C ASP A 248 -13.86 -26.50 -36.65
N VAL A 249 -13.24 -25.41 -37.08
CA VAL A 249 -13.91 -24.26 -37.69
C VAL A 249 -14.00 -24.37 -39.21
N GLU A 250 -13.11 -25.12 -39.87
CA GLU A 250 -13.05 -25.15 -41.33
C GLU A 250 -14.16 -26.00 -41.95
N ASN A 251 -14.59 -27.06 -41.26
CA ASN A 251 -15.62 -27.98 -41.76
C ASN A 251 -17.01 -27.74 -41.16
N THR A 252 -17.15 -26.79 -40.23
CA THR A 252 -18.40 -26.49 -39.53
C THR A 252 -18.88 -25.09 -39.90
N GLU A 253 -20.15 -24.93 -40.28
CA GLU A 253 -20.71 -23.59 -40.48
C GLU A 253 -21.00 -22.93 -39.13
N LEU A 254 -20.08 -22.03 -38.74
CA LEU A 254 -20.11 -21.36 -37.44
C LEU A 254 -20.41 -19.87 -37.58
N THR A 255 -21.20 -19.35 -36.64
CA THR A 255 -21.51 -17.93 -36.50
C THR A 255 -21.24 -17.48 -35.07
N LEU A 256 -20.48 -16.39 -34.91
CA LEU A 256 -20.40 -15.67 -33.64
C LEU A 256 -21.55 -14.67 -33.57
N ARG A 257 -22.50 -14.88 -32.66
CA ARG A 257 -23.50 -13.87 -32.28
C ARG A 257 -22.97 -13.09 -31.08
N TRP A 258 -23.14 -11.79 -31.10
CA TRP A 258 -22.67 -10.91 -30.04
C TRP A 258 -23.80 -9.99 -29.59
N ASN A 259 -23.89 -9.78 -28.28
CA ASN A 259 -24.71 -8.74 -27.66
C ASN A 259 -23.78 -7.88 -26.80
N CYS A 260 -23.91 -6.56 -26.91
CA CYS A 260 -23.15 -5.55 -26.17
C CYS A 260 -24.17 -4.51 -25.69
N ASP A 261 -24.58 -4.61 -24.42
CA ASP A 261 -25.75 -3.90 -23.90
C ASP A 261 -26.99 -4.03 -24.83
N GLU A 262 -27.44 -2.92 -25.43
CA GLU A 262 -28.58 -2.85 -26.35
C GLU A 262 -28.21 -3.12 -27.83
N LEU A 263 -26.91 -3.25 -28.14
CA LEU A 263 -26.41 -3.54 -29.48
C LEU A 263 -26.26 -5.04 -29.67
N SER A 264 -26.53 -5.53 -30.88
CA SER A 264 -26.35 -6.94 -31.22
C SER A 264 -25.97 -7.11 -32.69
N GLY A 265 -25.33 -8.23 -32.99
CA GLY A 265 -25.01 -8.61 -34.36
C GLY A 265 -24.46 -10.02 -34.46
N SER A 266 -24.00 -10.37 -35.66
CA SER A 266 -23.35 -11.65 -35.90
C SER A 266 -22.30 -11.57 -37.00
N VAL A 267 -21.31 -12.47 -36.91
CA VAL A 267 -20.21 -12.59 -37.87
C VAL A 267 -19.96 -14.06 -38.17
N LYS A 268 -19.74 -14.39 -39.45
CA LYS A 268 -19.37 -15.75 -39.84
C LYS A 268 -17.95 -16.06 -39.39
N VAL A 269 -17.75 -17.21 -38.78
CA VAL A 269 -16.42 -17.71 -38.39
C VAL A 269 -15.86 -18.51 -39.56
N SER A 270 -14.74 -18.07 -40.12
CA SER A 270 -14.08 -18.74 -41.26
C SER A 270 -12.67 -19.24 -40.94
N SER A 271 -12.17 -18.91 -39.74
CA SER A 271 -10.85 -19.28 -39.23
C SER A 271 -10.86 -19.22 -37.71
N ASN A 272 -9.90 -19.90 -37.08
CA ASN A 272 -9.74 -19.89 -35.63
C ASN A 272 -9.48 -18.48 -35.06
N ASP A 273 -8.97 -17.56 -35.87
CA ASP A 273 -8.89 -16.14 -35.54
C ASP A 273 -9.98 -15.38 -36.31
N THR A 274 -10.93 -14.79 -35.59
CA THR A 274 -12.01 -13.97 -36.16
C THR A 274 -11.97 -12.58 -35.56
N GLN A 275 -12.02 -11.56 -36.42
CA GLN A 275 -12.01 -10.15 -36.00
C GLN A 275 -13.20 -9.39 -36.58
N PHE A 276 -13.82 -8.53 -35.76
CA PHE A 276 -14.89 -7.62 -36.18
C PHE A 276 -14.93 -6.35 -35.33
N THR A 277 -15.54 -5.29 -35.85
CA THR A 277 -15.66 -4.01 -35.15
C THR A 277 -17.13 -3.67 -34.91
N VAL A 278 -17.44 -3.24 -33.69
CA VAL A 278 -18.75 -2.74 -33.28
C VAL A 278 -18.66 -1.22 -33.17
N SER A 279 -19.48 -0.50 -33.92
CA SER A 279 -19.63 0.95 -33.76
C SER A 279 -20.63 1.26 -32.65
N ILE A 280 -20.23 2.11 -31.71
CA ILE A 280 -21.06 2.60 -30.61
C ILE A 280 -21.71 3.93 -31.06
N PRO A 281 -23.05 4.03 -31.08
CA PRO A 281 -23.72 5.28 -31.39
C PRO A 281 -23.25 6.41 -30.44
N PRO A 282 -23.01 7.64 -30.93
CA PRO A 282 -22.52 8.74 -30.09
C PRO A 282 -23.39 9.01 -28.85
N GLU A 283 -24.71 8.83 -28.96
CA GLU A 283 -25.66 8.98 -27.86
C GLU A 283 -25.60 7.86 -26.81
N GLN A 284 -24.97 6.73 -27.12
CA GLN A 284 -24.75 5.58 -26.23
C GLN A 284 -23.30 5.51 -25.73
N LEU A 285 -22.40 6.35 -26.24
CA LEU A 285 -20.99 6.36 -25.84
C LEU A 285 -20.82 6.84 -24.40
N ARG A 286 -20.64 5.88 -23.50
CA ARG A 286 -20.23 6.05 -22.11
C ARG A 286 -18.75 5.70 -21.97
N LEU A 287 -17.94 6.65 -21.53
CA LEU A 287 -16.51 6.40 -21.29
C LEU A 287 -16.31 5.73 -19.94
N TRP A 288 -15.33 4.84 -19.87
CA TRP A 288 -14.78 4.38 -18.60
C TRP A 288 -13.78 5.42 -18.10
N ASP A 289 -13.95 5.86 -16.85
CA ASP A 289 -13.12 6.85 -16.18
C ASP A 289 -13.07 6.56 -14.67
N VAL A 290 -12.16 7.18 -13.92
CA VAL A 290 -11.98 6.95 -12.48
C VAL A 290 -13.18 7.40 -11.65
N ASP A 291 -13.88 8.45 -12.10
CA ASP A 291 -15.08 8.97 -11.46
C ASP A 291 -16.37 8.34 -12.02
N THR A 292 -16.33 7.86 -13.27
CA THR A 292 -17.46 7.26 -13.98
C THR A 292 -17.03 5.97 -14.68
N PRO A 293 -16.86 4.86 -13.96
CA PRO A 293 -16.34 3.60 -14.49
C PRO A 293 -17.39 2.83 -15.30
N ASN A 294 -17.86 3.41 -16.41
CA ASN A 294 -18.86 2.76 -17.26
C ASN A 294 -18.28 1.55 -17.98
N LEU A 295 -18.96 0.41 -17.87
CA LEU A 295 -18.63 -0.82 -18.57
C LEU A 295 -19.78 -1.23 -19.49
N TYR A 296 -19.44 -1.90 -20.58
CA TYR A 296 -20.37 -2.53 -21.50
C TYR A 296 -20.34 -4.03 -21.25
N ASP A 297 -21.50 -4.61 -20.94
CA ASP A 297 -21.60 -6.05 -20.73
C ASP A 297 -21.76 -6.73 -22.09
N VAL A 298 -20.95 -7.76 -22.33
CA VAL A 298 -20.88 -8.48 -23.60
C VAL A 298 -21.23 -9.95 -23.38
N THR A 299 -22.13 -10.46 -24.22
CA THR A 299 -22.34 -11.91 -24.40
C THR A 299 -21.90 -12.30 -25.80
N LEU A 300 -20.98 -13.27 -25.91
CA LEU A 300 -20.58 -13.89 -27.17
C LEU A 300 -21.09 -15.33 -27.20
N GLU A 301 -21.78 -15.68 -28.28
CA GLU A 301 -22.31 -17.02 -28.52
C GLU A 301 -21.73 -17.58 -29.81
N LEU A 302 -21.10 -18.75 -29.73
CA LEU A 302 -20.72 -19.53 -30.90
C LEU A 302 -21.89 -20.44 -31.27
N VAL A 303 -22.36 -20.31 -32.52
CA VAL A 303 -23.55 -20.98 -33.02
C VAL A 303 -23.17 -21.89 -34.18
N ALA A 304 -23.56 -23.17 -34.08
CA ALA A 304 -23.48 -24.16 -35.15
C ALA A 304 -24.90 -24.65 -35.47
N GLU A 305 -25.30 -24.65 -36.74
CA GLU A 305 -26.64 -25.13 -37.18
C GLU A 305 -27.80 -24.56 -36.33
N ASP A 306 -27.80 -23.24 -36.10
CA ASP A 306 -28.76 -22.51 -35.25
C ASP A 306 -28.78 -22.87 -33.75
N THR A 307 -27.86 -23.72 -33.30
CA THR A 307 -27.70 -24.11 -31.90
C THR A 307 -26.50 -23.38 -31.27
N VAL A 308 -26.71 -22.74 -30.12
CA VAL A 308 -25.60 -22.18 -29.34
C VAL A 308 -24.79 -23.34 -28.77
N ILE A 309 -23.60 -23.56 -29.32
CA ILE A 309 -22.66 -24.57 -28.84
C ILE A 309 -21.75 -23.99 -27.76
N ASP A 310 -21.62 -22.67 -27.71
CA ASP A 310 -20.68 -22.04 -26.79
C ASP A 310 -21.13 -20.65 -26.40
N ARG A 311 -20.86 -20.26 -25.16
CA ARG A 311 -21.19 -18.91 -24.68
C ARG A 311 -20.16 -18.43 -23.68
N ILE A 312 -19.74 -17.19 -23.82
CA ILE A 312 -18.99 -16.46 -22.80
C ILE A 312 -19.66 -15.11 -22.49
N PHE A 313 -19.51 -14.69 -21.24
CA PHE A 313 -19.86 -13.39 -20.69
C PHE A 313 -18.55 -12.66 -20.39
N THR A 314 -18.45 -11.42 -20.85
CA THR A 314 -17.28 -10.56 -20.65
C THR A 314 -17.74 -9.11 -20.58
N TYR A 315 -16.82 -8.18 -20.39
CA TYR A 315 -17.10 -6.76 -20.42
C TYR A 315 -15.87 -5.99 -20.89
N PHE A 316 -16.06 -4.74 -21.27
CA PHE A 316 -14.97 -3.81 -21.56
C PHE A 316 -15.37 -2.37 -21.21
N GLY A 317 -14.37 -1.50 -21.07
CA GLY A 317 -14.56 -0.07 -20.88
C GLY A 317 -14.10 0.72 -22.10
N MET A 318 -14.91 1.68 -22.56
CA MET A 318 -14.50 2.63 -23.60
C MET A 318 -13.57 3.68 -22.99
N ARG A 319 -12.25 3.51 -23.15
CA ARG A 319 -11.23 4.44 -22.65
C ARG A 319 -10.05 4.55 -23.60
N LYS A 320 -9.28 5.62 -23.48
CA LYS A 320 -8.00 5.78 -24.16
C LYS A 320 -6.91 6.26 -23.20
N VAL A 321 -5.78 5.55 -23.18
CA VAL A 321 -4.54 6.00 -22.56
C VAL A 321 -3.60 6.51 -23.65
N SER A 322 -2.98 7.66 -23.44
CA SER A 322 -2.07 8.26 -24.43
C SER A 322 -1.06 9.20 -23.77
N ILE A 323 -0.07 9.61 -24.54
CA ILE A 323 0.90 10.64 -24.17
C ILE A 323 0.68 11.84 -25.10
N ALA A 324 0.58 13.03 -24.53
CA ALA A 324 0.53 14.28 -25.27
C ALA A 324 1.14 15.43 -24.44
N LYS A 325 1.44 16.56 -25.08
CA LYS A 325 2.00 17.72 -24.39
C LYS A 325 1.05 18.23 -23.31
N ALA A 326 1.56 18.62 -22.15
CA ALA A 326 0.74 19.25 -21.13
C ALA A 326 0.10 20.55 -21.68
N PRO A 327 -1.13 20.91 -21.29
CA PRO A 327 -1.82 22.07 -21.86
C PRO A 327 -1.04 23.39 -21.65
N GLY A 328 -0.56 23.96 -22.75
CA GLY A 328 0.20 25.22 -22.75
C GLY A 328 1.71 25.07 -22.56
N GLU A 329 2.21 23.84 -22.45
CA GLU A 329 3.59 23.54 -22.08
C GLU A 329 4.29 22.68 -23.17
N ASP A 330 5.62 22.56 -23.08
CA ASP A 330 6.46 21.86 -24.06
C ASP A 330 6.94 20.47 -23.62
N TYR A 331 6.50 19.99 -22.45
CA TYR A 331 6.79 18.65 -21.92
C TYR A 331 5.58 17.71 -22.06
N GLN A 332 5.86 16.41 -22.08
CA GLN A 332 4.83 15.36 -22.22
C GLN A 332 4.14 15.06 -20.89
N TYR A 333 2.89 14.61 -20.99
CA TYR A 333 2.04 14.25 -19.86
C TYR A 333 1.23 13.00 -20.19
N ILE A 334 0.79 12.28 -19.16
CA ILE A 334 -0.10 11.11 -19.33
C ILE A 334 -1.54 11.58 -19.49
N TYR A 335 -2.26 11.01 -20.45
CA TYR A 335 -3.63 11.36 -20.77
C TYR A 335 -4.57 10.15 -20.60
N LEU A 336 -5.70 10.38 -19.92
CA LEU A 336 -6.87 9.49 -19.90
C LEU A 336 -8.02 10.18 -20.64
N ASN A 337 -8.59 9.51 -21.64
CA ASN A 337 -9.73 10.01 -22.40
C ASN A 337 -9.49 11.39 -23.04
N ASN A 338 -8.33 11.56 -23.68
CA ASN A 338 -7.88 12.80 -24.32
C ASN A 338 -7.75 14.00 -23.34
N ARG A 339 -7.57 13.75 -22.03
CA ARG A 339 -7.34 14.77 -21.01
C ARG A 339 -6.14 14.42 -20.12
N PRO A 340 -5.33 15.39 -19.66
CA PRO A 340 -4.25 15.14 -18.71
C PRO A 340 -4.79 14.51 -17.42
N ILE A 341 -4.06 13.55 -16.85
CA ILE A 341 -4.39 12.94 -15.56
C ILE A 341 -3.21 13.03 -14.60
N TYR A 342 -3.44 13.54 -13.39
CA TYR A 342 -2.48 13.47 -12.29
C TYR A 342 -2.70 12.17 -11.52
N LEU A 343 -1.70 11.30 -11.48
CA LEU A 343 -1.78 10.00 -10.82
C LEU A 343 -1.44 10.16 -9.33
N LEU A 344 -2.43 9.96 -8.47
CA LEU A 344 -2.27 9.90 -7.02
C LEU A 344 -2.17 8.41 -6.67
N GLY A 345 -0.93 7.93 -6.51
CA GLY A 345 -0.61 6.52 -6.41
C GLY A 345 -0.11 6.05 -5.06
N ALA A 346 -0.34 4.77 -4.78
CA ALA A 346 0.35 4.01 -3.74
C ALA A 346 0.82 2.65 -4.28
N LEU A 347 1.87 2.11 -3.67
CA LEU A 347 2.33 0.76 -3.92
C LEU A 347 1.35 -0.23 -3.27
N ASN A 348 0.96 -1.27 -4.00
CA ASN A 348 0.20 -2.38 -3.44
C ASN A 348 0.98 -3.67 -3.73
N GLN A 349 1.50 -4.30 -2.68
CA GLN A 349 2.24 -5.56 -2.84
C GLN A 349 1.36 -6.81 -2.68
N SER A 350 0.07 -6.62 -2.38
CA SER A 350 -0.96 -7.67 -2.42
C SER A 350 -0.65 -8.89 -1.51
N PHE A 351 -0.11 -8.62 -0.32
CA PHE A 351 0.02 -9.58 0.78
C PHE A 351 -1.10 -9.39 1.81
N ASN A 352 -1.60 -10.48 2.39
CA ASN A 352 -2.75 -10.53 3.30
C ASN A 352 -2.38 -11.34 4.55
N PRO A 353 -2.69 -10.88 5.77
CA PRO A 353 -2.25 -11.55 6.99
C PRO A 353 -2.90 -12.93 7.19
N GLU A 354 -4.10 -13.16 6.67
CA GLU A 354 -4.77 -14.46 6.74
C GLU A 354 -4.29 -15.43 5.66
N GLY A 355 -4.18 -14.94 4.43
CA GLY A 355 -4.08 -15.76 3.22
C GLY A 355 -2.77 -15.61 2.45
N VAL A 356 -1.83 -14.80 2.94
CA VAL A 356 -0.56 -14.45 2.29
C VAL A 356 -0.81 -13.83 0.91
N TYR A 357 -0.89 -14.61 -0.16
CA TYR A 357 -1.17 -14.11 -1.50
C TYR A 357 -2.66 -14.02 -1.83
N THR A 358 -3.48 -14.78 -1.13
CA THR A 358 -4.90 -14.94 -1.44
C THR A 358 -5.75 -14.15 -0.47
N PHE A 359 -6.65 -13.32 -0.99
CA PHE A 359 -7.64 -12.67 -0.15
C PHE A 359 -8.62 -13.69 0.41
N LEU A 360 -9.04 -13.52 1.67
CA LEU A 360 -9.98 -14.44 2.34
C LEU A 360 -11.35 -14.47 1.65
N THR A 361 -11.81 -13.30 1.16
CA THR A 361 -13.10 -13.16 0.48
C THR A 361 -13.02 -12.16 -0.67
N ASP A 362 -13.93 -12.30 -1.63
CA ASP A 362 -14.09 -11.34 -2.72
C ASP A 362 -14.47 -9.92 -2.23
N GLU A 363 -15.22 -9.85 -1.12
CA GLU A 363 -15.57 -8.57 -0.50
C GLU A 363 -14.33 -7.89 0.13
N ALA A 364 -13.35 -8.65 0.62
CA ALA A 364 -12.08 -8.09 1.10
C ALA A 364 -11.30 -7.43 -0.04
N ILE A 365 -11.26 -8.06 -1.23
CA ILE A 365 -10.65 -7.47 -2.44
C ILE A 365 -11.34 -6.15 -2.78
N ARG A 366 -12.68 -6.17 -2.84
CA ARG A 366 -13.48 -4.98 -3.09
C ARG A 366 -13.16 -3.88 -2.08
N ARG A 367 -13.06 -4.25 -0.79
CA ARG A 367 -12.83 -3.29 0.28
C ARG A 367 -11.49 -2.59 0.16
N ASP A 368 -10.43 -3.30 -0.23
CA ASP A 368 -9.11 -2.68 -0.44
C ASP A 368 -9.14 -1.66 -1.60
N VAL A 369 -9.87 -1.97 -2.70
CA VAL A 369 -10.09 -1.01 -3.80
C VAL A 369 -10.91 0.21 -3.34
N GLU A 370 -11.97 0.01 -2.54
CA GLU A 370 -12.74 1.12 -1.96
C GLU A 370 -11.87 1.98 -1.04
N ARG A 371 -11.04 1.36 -0.19
CA ARG A 371 -10.15 2.07 0.73
C ARG A 371 -9.11 2.92 0.03
N ALA A 372 -8.50 2.41 -1.04
CA ALA A 372 -7.59 3.21 -1.85
C ALA A 372 -8.26 4.50 -2.33
N LYS A 373 -9.52 4.42 -2.80
CA LYS A 373 -10.30 5.59 -3.22
C LYS A 373 -10.70 6.50 -2.06
N GLU A 374 -11.07 5.94 -0.91
CA GLU A 374 -11.37 6.71 0.31
C GLU A 374 -10.16 7.54 0.77
N PHE A 375 -8.94 7.03 0.60
CA PHE A 375 -7.70 7.77 0.87
C PHE A 375 -7.35 8.81 -0.20
N GLY A 376 -8.12 8.89 -1.29
CA GLY A 376 -7.90 9.83 -2.39
C GLY A 376 -7.00 9.31 -3.50
N PHE A 377 -6.56 8.05 -3.46
CA PHE A 377 -5.81 7.45 -4.55
C PHE A 377 -6.74 7.17 -5.74
N ASN A 378 -6.23 7.45 -6.95
CA ASN A 378 -6.90 7.10 -8.21
C ASN A 378 -6.11 6.03 -8.99
N PHE A 379 -4.98 5.59 -8.44
CA PHE A 379 -4.00 4.74 -9.09
C PHE A 379 -3.30 3.86 -8.05
N LEU A 380 -3.01 2.60 -8.37
CA LEU A 380 -2.09 1.75 -7.60
C LEU A 380 -1.09 1.08 -8.54
N ARG A 381 0.13 0.85 -8.05
CA ARG A 381 1.11 -0.02 -8.71
C ARG A 381 1.12 -1.37 -8.03
N LEU A 382 0.74 -2.40 -8.76
CA LEU A 382 0.75 -3.79 -8.28
C LEU A 382 2.18 -4.30 -8.38
N HIS A 383 2.82 -4.43 -7.22
CA HIS A 383 4.26 -4.53 -7.15
C HIS A 383 4.76 -5.96 -7.34
N ILE A 384 5.53 -6.18 -8.41
CA ILE A 384 6.23 -7.43 -8.80
C ILE A 384 5.44 -8.73 -8.52
N LYS A 385 4.13 -8.68 -8.78
CA LYS A 385 3.16 -9.78 -8.61
C LYS A 385 2.13 -9.70 -9.73
N VAL A 386 1.79 -10.84 -10.33
CA VAL A 386 0.59 -10.96 -11.17
C VAL A 386 -0.58 -11.34 -10.26
N ASP A 387 -1.48 -10.40 -10.00
CA ASP A 387 -2.59 -10.60 -9.07
C ASP A 387 -3.74 -11.42 -9.66
N GLU A 388 -4.67 -11.81 -8.79
CA GLU A 388 -5.87 -12.54 -9.18
C GLU A 388 -6.87 -11.67 -9.97
N PRO A 389 -7.56 -12.22 -10.99
CA PRO A 389 -8.44 -11.44 -11.86
C PRO A 389 -9.60 -10.71 -11.17
N ARG A 390 -9.98 -11.15 -9.96
CA ARG A 390 -10.99 -10.50 -9.14
C ARG A 390 -10.57 -9.09 -8.69
N LEU A 391 -9.27 -8.85 -8.48
CA LEU A 391 -8.76 -7.52 -8.12
C LEU A 391 -8.98 -6.51 -9.27
N TYR A 392 -8.62 -6.90 -10.50
CA TYR A 392 -8.84 -6.07 -11.69
C TYR A 392 -10.33 -5.82 -11.94
N TYR A 393 -11.17 -6.84 -11.75
CA TYR A 393 -12.63 -6.69 -11.85
C TYR A 393 -13.18 -5.61 -10.91
N TRP A 394 -12.75 -5.61 -9.65
CA TRP A 394 -13.21 -4.59 -8.71
C TRP A 394 -12.66 -3.20 -9.03
N ALA A 395 -11.41 -3.10 -9.50
CA ALA A 395 -10.85 -1.84 -9.98
C ALA A 395 -11.60 -1.30 -11.21
N ASP A 396 -11.98 -2.17 -12.14
CA ASP A 396 -12.80 -1.80 -13.30
C ASP A 396 -14.18 -1.32 -12.91
N LYS A 397 -14.83 -1.98 -11.94
CA LYS A 397 -16.17 -1.62 -11.47
C LYS A 397 -16.19 -0.35 -10.62
N LEU A 398 -15.13 -0.13 -9.83
CA LEU A 398 -15.06 0.98 -8.87
C LEU A 398 -14.31 2.20 -9.42
N GLY A 399 -13.57 2.07 -10.52
CA GLY A 399 -12.82 3.16 -11.15
C GLY A 399 -11.52 3.46 -10.40
N LEU A 400 -10.59 2.52 -10.42
CA LEU A 400 -9.22 2.65 -9.90
C LEU A 400 -8.24 2.21 -11.00
N LEU A 401 -7.17 2.98 -11.23
CA LEU A 401 -6.18 2.68 -12.27
C LEU A 401 -5.08 1.78 -11.74
N PHE A 402 -4.49 0.95 -12.61
CA PHE A 402 -3.35 0.11 -12.27
C PHE A 402 -2.18 0.26 -13.22
N MET A 403 -0.98 0.18 -12.62
CA MET A 403 0.26 -0.23 -13.26
C MET A 403 0.58 -1.64 -12.75
N CYS A 404 0.79 -2.57 -13.66
CA CYS A 404 0.96 -3.98 -13.33
C CYS A 404 2.39 -4.44 -13.63
N ASP A 405 3.10 -4.84 -12.58
CA ASP A 405 4.48 -5.31 -12.70
C ASP A 405 4.53 -6.80 -13.06
N ILE A 406 5.61 -7.22 -13.75
CA ILE A 406 5.99 -8.63 -13.85
C ILE A 406 6.88 -9.03 -12.67
N PRO A 407 6.65 -10.19 -12.03
CA PRO A 407 7.53 -10.67 -10.96
C PRO A 407 8.96 -10.89 -11.46
N ASN A 408 9.95 -10.43 -10.68
CA ASN A 408 11.36 -10.61 -11.02
C ASN A 408 11.87 -12.03 -10.67
N PHE A 409 13.06 -12.35 -11.18
CA PHE A 409 13.88 -13.51 -10.81
C PHE A 409 15.17 -13.07 -10.09
N GLY A 410 15.93 -14.02 -9.54
CA GLY A 410 17.18 -13.73 -8.82
C GLY A 410 18.45 -13.81 -9.69
N THR A 411 18.49 -14.72 -10.67
CA THR A 411 19.69 -15.06 -11.45
C THR A 411 19.39 -14.98 -12.94
N TYR A 412 20.19 -14.19 -13.66
CA TYR A 412 20.09 -14.03 -15.11
C TYR A 412 20.59 -15.26 -15.87
N THR A 413 19.67 -16.11 -16.33
CA THR A 413 19.95 -17.28 -17.20
C THR A 413 18.95 -17.35 -18.34
N GLU A 414 19.24 -18.11 -19.41
CA GLU A 414 18.27 -18.32 -20.50
C GLU A 414 16.97 -18.96 -20.01
N LYS A 415 17.03 -19.77 -18.94
CA LYS A 415 15.83 -20.36 -18.32
C LYS A 415 14.98 -19.30 -17.62
N ALA A 416 15.60 -18.42 -16.84
CA ALA A 416 14.90 -17.30 -16.20
C ALA A 416 14.28 -16.35 -17.23
N LYS A 417 15.00 -16.03 -18.31
CA LYS A 417 14.49 -15.22 -19.43
C LYS A 417 13.27 -15.85 -20.09
N ALA A 418 13.32 -17.15 -20.38
CA ALA A 418 12.19 -17.86 -21.00
C ALA A 418 10.95 -17.87 -20.08
N ARG A 419 11.13 -18.07 -18.78
CA ARG A 419 10.05 -18.02 -17.79
C ARG A 419 9.46 -16.62 -17.65
N PHE A 420 10.32 -15.59 -17.64
CA PHE A 420 9.91 -14.20 -17.64
C PHE A 420 9.06 -13.87 -18.88
N GLU A 421 9.55 -14.21 -20.08
CA GLU A 421 8.82 -13.96 -21.32
C GLU A 421 7.47 -14.69 -21.37
N GLN A 422 7.43 -15.96 -20.92
CA GLN A 422 6.18 -16.71 -20.79
C GLN A 422 5.18 -16.00 -19.87
N THR A 423 5.66 -15.49 -18.74
CA THR A 423 4.82 -14.80 -17.74
C THR A 423 4.32 -13.47 -18.27
N LEU A 424 5.19 -12.67 -18.90
CA LEU A 424 4.82 -11.42 -19.56
C LEU A 424 3.71 -11.64 -20.61
N ARG A 425 3.90 -12.62 -21.50
CA ARG A 425 2.91 -12.96 -22.55
C ARG A 425 1.59 -13.42 -21.95
N GLY A 426 1.63 -14.31 -20.96
CA GLY A 426 0.44 -14.84 -20.32
C GLY A 426 -0.33 -13.79 -19.52
N ASN A 427 0.37 -12.90 -18.80
CA ASN A 427 -0.23 -11.84 -18.01
C ASN A 427 -1.02 -10.87 -18.91
N ILE A 428 -0.34 -10.30 -19.92
CA ILE A 428 -0.98 -9.39 -20.87
C ILE A 428 -2.15 -10.06 -21.59
N ALA A 429 -1.99 -11.33 -22.00
CA ALA A 429 -3.05 -12.04 -22.70
C ALA A 429 -4.27 -12.32 -21.81
N ARG A 430 -4.07 -12.59 -20.52
CA ARG A 430 -5.15 -12.85 -19.55
C ARG A 430 -5.93 -11.59 -19.24
N ASP A 431 -5.22 -10.49 -19.00
CA ASP A 431 -5.76 -9.29 -18.37
C ASP A 431 -6.03 -8.13 -19.37
N TYR A 432 -5.89 -8.40 -20.67
CA TYR A 432 -6.03 -7.43 -21.77
C TYR A 432 -7.32 -6.59 -21.72
N ASN A 433 -8.44 -7.16 -21.29
CA ASN A 433 -9.75 -6.51 -21.34
C ASN A 433 -10.01 -5.54 -20.18
N HIS A 434 -9.17 -5.52 -19.14
CA HIS A 434 -9.38 -4.67 -17.96
C HIS A 434 -9.08 -3.19 -18.28
N PRO A 435 -10.08 -2.28 -18.33
CA PRO A 435 -9.85 -0.86 -18.60
C PRO A 435 -9.04 -0.15 -17.51
N SER A 436 -9.04 -0.66 -16.28
CA SER A 436 -8.24 -0.15 -15.15
C SER A 436 -6.73 -0.16 -15.42
N ILE A 437 -6.22 -1.11 -16.21
CA ILE A 437 -4.79 -1.23 -16.48
C ILE A 437 -4.37 -0.17 -17.50
N ILE A 438 -3.52 0.77 -17.06
CA ILE A 438 -2.98 1.85 -17.90
C ILE A 438 -1.51 1.64 -18.28
N SER A 439 -0.78 0.83 -17.51
CA SER A 439 0.64 0.58 -17.72
C SER A 439 1.03 -0.86 -17.38
N TRP A 440 1.98 -1.41 -18.14
CA TRP A 440 2.71 -2.63 -17.80
C TRP A 440 4.14 -2.27 -17.43
N CYS A 441 4.62 -2.75 -16.28
CA CYS A 441 6.01 -2.56 -15.84
C CYS A 441 6.77 -3.89 -15.93
N ASN A 442 7.78 -3.95 -16.79
CA ASN A 442 8.47 -5.22 -17.06
C ASN A 442 9.43 -5.59 -15.93
N PHE A 443 10.26 -4.65 -15.45
CA PHE A 443 11.28 -4.91 -14.44
C PHE A 443 11.21 -3.90 -13.29
N ASN A 444 11.82 -4.25 -12.16
CA ASN A 444 11.92 -3.38 -10.99
C ASN A 444 13.36 -3.35 -10.49
N GLU A 445 13.93 -2.15 -10.34
CA GLU A 445 15.21 -1.87 -9.69
C GLU A 445 16.39 -2.74 -10.15
N THR A 446 16.35 -3.21 -11.41
CA THR A 446 17.31 -4.16 -11.98
C THR A 446 17.53 -5.44 -11.15
N TRP A 447 16.51 -5.86 -10.39
CA TRP A 447 16.50 -7.14 -9.68
C TRP A 447 16.60 -8.29 -10.69
N GLY A 448 17.57 -9.20 -10.46
CA GLY A 448 17.91 -10.26 -11.42
C GLY A 448 18.70 -9.79 -12.65
N LEU A 449 18.82 -8.47 -12.88
CA LEU A 449 19.53 -7.86 -14.01
C LEU A 449 20.91 -7.31 -13.65
N GLY A 450 21.33 -7.36 -12.39
CA GLY A 450 22.72 -7.05 -11.99
C GLY A 450 22.88 -5.86 -11.05
N GLY A 451 21.78 -5.20 -10.67
CA GLY A 451 21.79 -4.10 -9.72
C GLY A 451 22.82 -3.03 -10.09
N ASN A 452 23.70 -2.70 -9.15
CA ASN A 452 24.75 -1.69 -9.33
C ASN A 452 25.68 -1.90 -10.54
N GLU A 453 25.84 -3.14 -11.03
CA GLU A 453 26.70 -3.45 -12.17
C GLU A 453 25.96 -3.35 -13.52
N TYR A 454 24.63 -3.23 -13.51
CA TYR A 454 23.77 -3.27 -14.70
C TYR A 454 24.17 -2.24 -15.77
N LYS A 455 24.65 -1.07 -15.36
CA LYS A 455 25.08 0.00 -16.28
C LYS A 455 26.18 -0.42 -17.27
N GLU A 456 27.00 -1.43 -16.92
CA GLU A 456 28.06 -1.96 -17.77
C GLU A 456 27.61 -3.23 -18.54
N MET A 457 26.41 -3.76 -18.25
CA MET A 457 25.89 -5.03 -18.78
C MET A 457 25.00 -4.81 -20.00
N THR A 458 25.63 -4.46 -21.12
CA THR A 458 24.92 -4.16 -22.39
C THR A 458 24.00 -5.28 -22.87
N ASP A 459 24.36 -6.56 -22.68
CA ASP A 459 23.53 -7.71 -23.05
C ASP A 459 22.19 -7.75 -22.30
N ARG A 460 22.17 -7.31 -21.04
CA ARG A 460 20.96 -7.23 -20.22
C ARG A 460 20.11 -6.03 -20.61
N GLN A 461 20.74 -4.90 -20.91
CA GLN A 461 20.06 -3.71 -21.42
C GLN A 461 19.36 -3.98 -22.75
N GLU A 462 20.03 -4.70 -23.67
CA GLU A 462 19.40 -5.11 -24.93
C GLU A 462 18.19 -6.02 -24.70
N TRP A 463 18.27 -6.97 -23.77
CA TRP A 463 17.14 -7.83 -23.44
C TRP A 463 15.97 -7.06 -22.80
N VAL A 464 16.24 -6.07 -21.95
CA VAL A 464 15.20 -5.18 -21.40
C VAL A 464 14.47 -4.44 -22.53
N ARG A 465 15.20 -3.94 -23.53
CA ARG A 465 14.60 -3.31 -24.72
C ARG A 465 13.79 -4.29 -25.56
N GLU A 466 14.26 -5.53 -25.72
CA GLU A 466 13.50 -6.59 -26.39
C GLU A 466 12.17 -6.85 -25.68
N MET A 467 12.15 -6.89 -24.34
CA MET A 467 10.93 -7.06 -23.55
C MET A 467 10.00 -5.84 -23.62
N TYR A 468 10.55 -4.61 -23.66
CA TYR A 468 9.76 -3.40 -23.94
C TYR A 468 9.02 -3.51 -25.28
N HIS A 469 9.73 -3.83 -26.37
CA HIS A 469 9.12 -3.98 -27.69
C HIS A 469 8.15 -5.17 -27.76
N LEU A 470 8.46 -6.26 -27.06
CA LEU A 470 7.55 -7.39 -26.96
C LEU A 470 6.24 -6.96 -26.29
N ALA A 471 6.28 -6.36 -25.10
CA ALA A 471 5.10 -5.88 -24.40
C ALA A 471 4.29 -4.90 -25.26
N LYS A 472 4.97 -3.97 -25.95
CA LYS A 472 4.35 -3.07 -26.94
C LYS A 472 3.64 -3.76 -28.08
N SER A 473 4.18 -4.87 -28.56
CA SER A 473 3.56 -5.64 -29.65
C SER A 473 2.34 -6.44 -29.18
N LEU A 474 2.29 -6.81 -27.89
CA LEU A 474 1.19 -7.56 -27.28
C LEU A 474 0.03 -6.63 -26.89
N ASP A 475 0.33 -5.41 -26.44
CA ASP A 475 -0.68 -4.42 -26.07
C ASP A 475 -0.29 -3.01 -26.50
N THR A 476 -0.93 -2.54 -27.57
CA THR A 476 -0.70 -1.21 -28.14
C THR A 476 -1.48 -0.10 -27.43
N THR A 477 -2.36 -0.44 -26.48
CA THR A 477 -3.27 0.51 -25.83
C THR A 477 -2.84 0.96 -24.44
N ARG A 478 -1.77 0.38 -23.89
CA ARG A 478 -1.16 0.76 -22.61
C ARG A 478 0.26 1.30 -22.78
N LEU A 479 0.69 2.04 -21.77
CA LEU A 479 2.08 2.46 -21.62
C LEU A 479 2.91 1.27 -21.13
N ILE A 480 4.18 1.22 -21.54
CA ILE A 480 5.14 0.23 -21.08
C ILE A 480 6.28 0.96 -20.36
N GLU A 481 6.50 0.55 -19.13
CA GLU A 481 7.68 0.88 -18.36
C GLU A 481 8.65 -0.30 -18.43
N ASP A 482 9.87 -0.04 -18.89
CA ASP A 482 10.87 -1.09 -19.05
C ASP A 482 11.37 -1.60 -17.70
N ASN A 483 11.84 -0.71 -16.85
CA ASN A 483 12.35 -0.96 -15.51
C ASN A 483 11.99 0.24 -14.63
N SER A 484 11.24 0.02 -13.54
CA SER A 484 11.02 1.06 -12.53
C SER A 484 12.34 1.30 -11.78
N PRO A 485 13.01 2.46 -11.93
CA PRO A 485 14.43 2.57 -11.64
C PRO A 485 14.71 3.14 -10.25
N CYS A 486 15.63 2.46 -9.55
CA CYS A 486 16.20 2.93 -8.28
C CYS A 486 17.66 3.38 -8.45
N LEU A 487 18.31 3.01 -9.57
CA LEU A 487 19.72 3.31 -9.84
C LEU A 487 19.90 4.15 -11.12
N TYR A 488 18.87 4.88 -11.52
CA TYR A 488 18.85 5.69 -12.74
C TYR A 488 19.10 4.86 -14.01
N ASP A 489 18.38 3.74 -14.12
CA ASP A 489 18.73 2.59 -14.96
C ASP A 489 17.69 2.22 -16.02
N HIS A 490 16.94 3.20 -16.56
CA HIS A 490 16.13 2.97 -17.78
C HIS A 490 16.99 2.66 -19.01
N VAL A 491 16.37 2.04 -20.00
CA VAL A 491 16.93 1.79 -21.34
C VAL A 491 16.05 2.41 -22.42
N GLU A 492 14.78 2.03 -22.49
CA GLU A 492 13.77 2.55 -23.43
C GLU A 492 12.38 2.35 -22.83
N THR A 493 11.65 3.44 -22.60
CA THR A 493 10.40 3.43 -21.83
C THR A 493 9.42 4.46 -22.38
N ASP A 494 8.12 4.28 -22.13
CA ASP A 494 7.11 5.32 -22.35
C ASP A 494 6.94 6.26 -21.15
N ILE A 495 7.49 5.89 -20.01
CA ILE A 495 7.35 6.59 -18.74
C ILE A 495 8.74 6.74 -18.15
N ASN A 496 9.24 7.97 -18.04
CA ASN A 496 10.47 8.26 -17.32
C ASN A 496 10.14 8.33 -15.83
N SER A 497 10.47 7.29 -15.08
CA SER A 497 10.14 7.19 -13.66
C SER A 497 11.39 7.14 -12.78
N TRP A 498 11.24 7.29 -11.46
CA TRP A 498 12.36 7.16 -10.53
C TRP A 498 11.90 6.87 -9.11
N HIS A 499 12.77 6.23 -8.34
CA HIS A 499 12.59 5.98 -6.91
C HIS A 499 13.41 6.95 -6.07
N PHE A 500 12.93 7.32 -4.88
CA PHE A 500 13.79 7.92 -3.85
C PHE A 500 13.29 7.66 -2.42
N TYR A 501 14.24 7.52 -1.50
CA TYR A 501 13.99 7.32 -0.07
C TYR A 501 14.82 8.30 0.76
N ILE A 502 14.29 9.53 0.92
CA ILE A 502 15.01 10.66 1.53
C ILE A 502 14.10 11.35 2.55
N ASN A 503 14.44 11.23 3.84
CA ASN A 503 13.70 11.86 4.94
C ASN A 503 14.10 13.32 5.19
N ASP A 504 15.33 13.68 4.83
CA ASP A 504 15.81 15.06 4.98
C ASP A 504 15.17 15.95 3.92
N TYR A 505 14.38 16.93 4.36
CA TYR A 505 13.57 17.76 3.46
C TYR A 505 14.42 18.54 2.45
N ASP A 506 15.52 19.17 2.89
CA ASP A 506 16.34 19.99 2.00
C ASP A 506 17.02 19.13 0.93
N ARG A 507 17.53 17.95 1.31
CA ARG A 507 18.07 16.97 0.36
C ARG A 507 17.01 16.43 -0.59
N ALA A 508 15.80 16.16 -0.10
CA ALA A 508 14.70 15.68 -0.95
C ALA A 508 14.29 16.76 -1.96
N LYS A 509 14.15 18.01 -1.52
CA LYS A 509 13.87 19.16 -2.38
C LYS A 509 14.92 19.35 -3.46
N GLU A 510 16.21 19.34 -3.10
CA GLU A 510 17.31 19.43 -4.07
C GLU A 510 17.28 18.27 -5.07
N HIS A 511 17.08 17.05 -4.58
CA HIS A 511 17.02 15.86 -5.40
C HIS A 511 15.86 15.89 -6.40
N ILE A 512 14.63 16.19 -5.95
CA ILE A 512 13.45 16.28 -6.81
C ILE A 512 13.66 17.38 -7.87
N ALA A 513 14.13 18.56 -7.48
CA ALA A 513 14.43 19.64 -8.41
C ALA A 513 15.48 19.24 -9.45
N ASN A 514 16.51 18.48 -9.06
CA ASN A 514 17.51 17.97 -9.98
C ASN A 514 16.92 16.97 -10.98
N VAL A 515 16.11 16.01 -10.53
CA VAL A 515 15.42 15.06 -11.43
C VAL A 515 14.55 15.79 -12.46
N VAL A 516 13.77 16.78 -12.01
CA VAL A 516 12.89 17.59 -12.86
C VAL A 516 13.69 18.43 -13.88
N ALA A 517 14.83 18.98 -13.47
CA ALA A 517 15.73 19.73 -14.33
C ALA A 517 16.40 18.84 -15.38
N GLU A 518 16.83 17.63 -14.99
CA GLU A 518 17.45 16.65 -15.87
C GLU A 518 16.46 15.84 -16.71
N THR A 519 15.15 16.11 -16.57
CA THR A 519 14.10 15.51 -17.42
C THR A 519 13.90 16.33 -18.68
N TYR A 520 14.52 15.89 -19.77
CA TYR A 520 14.35 16.43 -21.13
C TYR A 520 14.77 15.40 -22.20
N PRO A 521 14.24 15.48 -23.44
CA PRO A 521 14.66 14.60 -24.52
C PRO A 521 16.17 14.69 -24.78
N GLY A 522 16.86 13.55 -24.74
CA GLY A 522 18.32 13.45 -24.90
C GLY A 522 19.11 13.46 -23.59
N SER A 523 18.45 13.59 -22.43
CA SER A 523 19.11 13.46 -21.12
C SER A 523 19.63 12.04 -20.90
N ALA A 524 20.83 11.91 -20.35
CA ALA A 524 21.41 10.63 -19.94
C ALA A 524 21.26 10.37 -18.43
N PHE A 525 20.64 11.30 -17.68
CA PHE A 525 20.64 11.27 -16.22
C PHE A 525 20.01 10.02 -15.62
N ASN A 526 18.87 9.57 -16.18
CA ASN A 526 18.07 8.46 -15.68
C ASN A 526 18.20 7.16 -16.51
N TYR A 527 19.25 7.05 -17.34
CA TYR A 527 19.38 6.00 -18.36
C TYR A 527 20.73 5.30 -18.28
N ALA A 528 20.73 3.96 -18.33
CA ALA A 528 21.91 3.12 -18.26
C ALA A 528 22.64 3.00 -19.61
N GLY A 529 23.95 2.69 -19.56
CA GLY A 529 24.72 2.22 -20.73
C GLY A 529 24.83 3.18 -21.92
N GLY A 530 24.66 4.49 -21.69
CA GLY A 530 24.71 5.51 -22.75
C GLY A 530 23.41 5.67 -23.55
N ASN A 531 22.33 5.00 -23.12
CA ASN A 531 20.98 5.33 -23.58
C ASN A 531 20.58 6.74 -23.10
N VAL A 532 19.56 7.31 -23.73
CA VAL A 532 19.09 8.66 -23.42
C VAL A 532 17.57 8.73 -23.47
N GLN A 533 17.02 9.65 -22.69
CA GLN A 533 15.59 9.90 -22.55
C GLN A 533 14.93 10.27 -23.89
N SER A 534 13.84 9.60 -24.23
CA SER A 534 12.92 9.98 -25.30
C SER A 534 11.96 11.09 -24.83
N ASP A 535 11.14 11.66 -25.71
CA ASP A 535 10.15 12.66 -25.28
C ASP A 535 8.96 11.97 -24.59
N VAL A 536 9.10 11.68 -23.29
CA VAL A 536 8.16 10.92 -22.47
C VAL A 536 7.86 11.61 -21.13
N PRO A 537 6.65 11.38 -20.54
CA PRO A 537 6.23 11.97 -19.27
C PRO A 537 7.08 11.51 -18.08
N LEU A 538 7.09 12.33 -17.03
CA LEU A 538 7.84 12.11 -15.79
C LEU A 538 6.87 11.71 -14.66
N ILE A 539 7.11 10.59 -13.98
CA ILE A 539 6.34 10.14 -12.79
C ILE A 539 7.29 9.68 -11.69
N ASN A 540 7.04 9.98 -10.42
CA ASN A 540 7.75 9.26 -9.37
C ASN A 540 7.07 7.90 -9.16
N SER A 541 7.75 6.79 -9.45
CA SER A 541 7.17 5.44 -9.39
C SER A 541 7.36 4.74 -8.05
N GLU A 542 8.09 5.38 -7.12
CA GLU A 542 8.24 4.93 -5.74
C GLU A 542 8.87 6.04 -4.88
N TYR A 543 8.31 6.33 -3.70
CA TYR A 543 9.00 7.14 -2.70
C TYR A 543 8.54 6.86 -1.26
N GLY A 544 9.44 7.20 -0.32
CA GLY A 544 9.19 7.18 1.12
C GLY A 544 10.23 7.99 1.89
N GLY A 545 10.12 8.06 3.22
CA GLY A 545 11.06 8.80 4.05
C GLY A 545 12.35 8.01 4.31
N ILE A 546 12.22 6.81 4.91
CA ILE A 546 13.36 5.92 5.18
C ILE A 546 12.97 4.48 4.84
N SER A 547 12.76 4.19 3.54
CA SER A 547 12.39 2.84 3.07
C SER A 547 11.34 2.21 4.02
N ALA A 548 11.59 1.01 4.53
CA ALA A 548 10.71 0.31 5.47
C ALA A 548 10.93 0.60 6.97
N GLY A 549 11.97 1.37 7.34
CA GLY A 549 12.48 1.39 8.72
C GLY A 549 11.96 2.50 9.63
N ALA A 550 11.22 3.47 9.12
CA ALA A 550 10.73 4.61 9.90
C ALA A 550 9.33 4.42 10.51
N GLY A 551 8.62 3.36 10.12
CA GLY A 551 7.26 3.07 10.57
C GLY A 551 6.29 4.23 10.33
N ASP A 552 5.46 4.52 11.32
CA ASP A 552 4.38 5.52 11.25
C ASP A 552 4.87 6.96 10.96
N LYS A 553 6.17 7.25 11.14
CA LYS A 553 6.76 8.53 10.73
C LYS A 553 6.57 8.80 9.24
N ASP A 554 6.59 7.76 8.41
CA ASP A 554 6.52 7.95 6.95
C ASP A 554 5.14 8.47 6.52
N VAL A 555 4.05 7.93 7.07
CA VAL A 555 2.69 8.43 6.76
C VAL A 555 2.38 9.77 7.41
N SER A 556 2.86 10.00 8.62
CA SER A 556 2.51 11.17 9.42
C SER A 556 3.38 12.40 9.15
N TRP A 557 4.60 12.23 8.65
CA TRP A 557 5.51 13.34 8.35
C TRP A 557 5.99 13.36 6.90
N CYS A 558 6.57 12.25 6.45
CA CYS A 558 7.20 12.18 5.13
C CYS A 558 6.16 12.35 4.02
N PHE A 559 5.02 11.65 4.09
CA PHE A 559 3.93 11.78 3.13
C PHE A 559 3.45 13.24 3.04
N LYS A 560 3.27 13.94 4.16
CA LYS A 560 2.80 15.34 4.13
C LYS A 560 3.74 16.25 3.33
N TYR A 561 5.04 16.21 3.62
CA TYR A 561 5.98 17.21 3.09
C TYR A 561 6.64 16.80 1.78
N LEU A 562 6.98 15.53 1.61
CA LEU A 562 7.55 15.04 0.35
C LEU A 562 6.51 15.08 -0.77
N THR A 563 5.25 14.76 -0.48
CA THR A 563 4.17 14.89 -1.46
C THR A 563 3.90 16.35 -1.81
N ASN A 564 3.90 17.25 -0.83
CA ASN A 564 3.81 18.69 -1.10
C ASN A 564 4.95 19.14 -2.03
N GLU A 565 6.19 18.72 -1.75
CA GLU A 565 7.35 19.05 -2.58
C GLU A 565 7.23 18.50 -4.00
N LEU A 566 6.91 17.21 -4.18
CA LEU A 566 6.67 16.61 -5.51
C LEU A 566 5.62 17.41 -6.30
N ARG A 567 4.55 17.84 -5.63
CA ARG A 567 3.43 18.56 -6.26
C ARG A 567 3.73 20.03 -6.57
N LEU A 568 4.90 20.56 -6.21
CA LEU A 568 5.37 21.87 -6.68
C LEU A 568 5.84 21.85 -8.15
N HIS A 569 6.12 20.67 -8.72
CA HIS A 569 6.79 20.54 -10.00
C HIS A 569 5.82 20.21 -11.15
N PRO A 570 5.58 21.12 -12.11
CA PRO A 570 4.57 20.93 -13.16
C PRO A 570 4.83 19.77 -14.13
N LYS A 571 6.09 19.32 -14.27
CA LYS A 571 6.46 18.19 -15.14
C LYS A 571 6.07 16.83 -14.56
N ILE A 572 5.88 16.73 -13.23
CA ILE A 572 5.57 15.47 -12.56
C ILE A 572 4.09 15.14 -12.77
N CYS A 573 3.84 14.01 -13.42
CA CYS A 573 2.50 13.55 -13.79
C CYS A 573 1.80 12.77 -12.67
N GLY A 574 2.50 12.48 -11.58
CA GLY A 574 2.01 11.69 -10.47
C GLY A 574 3.12 11.16 -9.58
N TYR A 575 2.72 10.48 -8.52
CA TYR A 575 3.63 9.82 -7.57
C TYR A 575 3.05 8.48 -7.12
N ILE A 576 3.91 7.61 -6.57
CA ILE A 576 3.53 6.34 -5.97
C ILE A 576 4.17 6.26 -4.59
N TYR A 577 3.37 6.47 -3.55
CA TYR A 577 3.84 6.36 -2.17
C TYR A 577 3.99 4.89 -1.76
N THR A 578 5.10 4.54 -1.10
CA THR A 578 5.28 3.24 -0.46
C THR A 578 4.79 3.36 0.99
N GLU A 579 3.60 2.86 1.36
CA GLU A 579 2.66 2.02 0.58
C GLU A 579 1.18 2.15 1.00
N LEU A 580 0.27 1.37 0.40
CA LEU A 580 -1.17 1.38 0.72
C LEU A 580 -1.49 0.77 2.10
N GLN A 581 -0.82 -0.34 2.44
CA GLN A 581 -0.93 -1.00 3.74
C GLN A 581 0.43 -1.55 4.15
N ASP A 582 0.71 -1.58 5.44
CA ASP A 582 1.89 -2.25 6.01
C ASP A 582 1.96 -3.71 5.55
N ILE A 583 3.17 -4.22 5.44
CA ILE A 583 3.42 -5.63 5.10
C ILE A 583 4.55 -6.16 5.95
N GLU A 584 4.20 -7.08 6.85
CA GLU A 584 5.11 -7.82 7.71
C GLU A 584 6.05 -6.93 8.54
N TRP A 585 7.18 -6.51 7.98
CA TRP A 585 8.19 -5.67 8.61
C TRP A 585 8.25 -4.24 8.04
N GLU A 586 7.53 -3.96 6.95
CA GLU A 586 7.40 -2.61 6.38
C GLU A 586 6.17 -1.94 7.00
N HIS A 587 6.39 -0.87 7.78
CA HIS A 587 5.36 -0.22 8.60
C HIS A 587 5.00 1.20 8.16
N ASN A 588 5.12 1.48 6.87
CA ASN A 588 4.98 2.79 6.24
C ASN A 588 3.67 2.94 5.45
N GLY A 589 2.70 2.02 5.60
CA GLY A 589 1.45 1.99 4.86
C GLY A 589 0.36 2.90 5.42
N PHE A 590 -0.63 3.29 4.59
CA PHE A 590 -1.82 4.05 5.06
C PHE A 590 -2.71 3.26 6.04
N MET A 591 -2.62 1.94 5.97
CA MET A 591 -3.28 1.00 6.87
C MET A 591 -2.23 0.09 7.50
N ASN A 592 -2.51 -0.45 8.68
CA ASN A 592 -1.74 -1.56 9.24
C ASN A 592 -1.97 -2.84 8.42
N TYR A 593 -1.21 -3.90 8.71
CA TYR A 593 -1.29 -5.13 7.94
C TYR A 593 -2.65 -5.83 8.11
N ASP A 594 -3.33 -5.66 9.24
CA ASP A 594 -4.71 -6.09 9.48
C ASP A 594 -5.79 -5.18 8.84
N ARG A 595 -5.38 -4.20 8.01
CA ARG A 595 -6.22 -3.20 7.33
C ARG A 595 -6.89 -2.18 8.27
N SER A 596 -6.50 -2.11 9.55
CA SER A 596 -6.89 -0.99 10.39
C SER A 596 -6.22 0.32 9.92
N VAL A 597 -6.98 1.41 9.90
CA VAL A 597 -6.50 2.71 9.37
C VAL A 597 -5.59 3.38 10.39
N LYS A 598 -4.42 3.89 9.95
CA LYS A 598 -3.49 4.63 10.81
C LYS A 598 -3.94 6.06 11.09
N GLU A 599 -3.47 6.63 12.20
CA GLU A 599 -3.64 8.05 12.52
C GLU A 599 -2.48 8.90 11.97
N PHE A 600 -2.78 9.94 11.20
CA PHE A 600 -1.74 10.77 10.56
C PHE A 600 -1.42 12.05 11.35
N GLY A 601 -2.29 12.42 12.30
CA GLY A 601 -2.28 13.72 12.96
C GLY A 601 -2.88 14.86 12.10
N TYR A 602 -3.33 14.55 10.88
CA TYR A 602 -4.02 15.45 9.95
C TYR A 602 -5.00 14.68 9.04
N ASP A 603 -5.82 15.41 8.29
CA ASP A 603 -6.68 14.82 7.26
C ASP A 603 -5.85 14.57 5.99
N TYR A 604 -5.64 13.30 5.64
CA TYR A 604 -4.83 12.92 4.47
C TYR A 604 -5.37 13.50 3.14
N LEU A 605 -6.67 13.81 3.06
CA LEU A 605 -7.27 14.44 1.87
C LEU A 605 -6.82 15.89 1.66
N ASP A 606 -6.20 16.52 2.66
CA ASP A 606 -5.58 17.84 2.49
C ASP A 606 -4.36 17.77 1.57
N ILE A 607 -3.74 16.59 1.46
CA ILE A 607 -2.56 16.32 0.65
C ILE A 607 -2.91 15.48 -0.58
N ASN A 608 -3.77 14.47 -0.41
CA ASN A 608 -4.03 13.44 -1.41
C ASN A 608 -5.35 13.67 -2.17
N THR A 609 -5.45 14.81 -2.85
CA THR A 609 -6.63 15.16 -3.68
C THR A 609 -6.20 15.75 -5.03
N LEU A 610 -7.04 15.67 -6.07
CA LEU A 610 -6.73 16.22 -7.40
C LEU A 610 -6.71 17.76 -7.45
N ASP A 611 -7.41 18.41 -6.51
CA ASP A 611 -7.46 19.86 -6.37
C ASP A 611 -6.71 20.27 -5.10
N PHE A 612 -5.48 20.75 -5.28
CA PHE A 612 -4.50 20.91 -4.20
C PHE A 612 -3.90 22.31 -4.18
N ILE A 613 -3.45 22.72 -2.99
CA ILE A 613 -2.70 23.95 -2.77
C ILE A 613 -1.38 23.62 -2.08
N ALA A 614 -0.27 23.82 -2.80
CA ALA A 614 1.06 23.55 -2.28
C ALA A 614 1.65 24.79 -1.61
N ILE A 615 2.43 24.57 -0.55
CA ILE A 615 3.16 25.62 0.17
C ILE A 615 4.65 25.37 -0.08
N ASP A 616 5.32 26.26 -0.80
CA ASP A 616 6.79 26.23 -0.92
C ASP A 616 7.40 27.00 0.26
N TYR A 617 7.58 26.28 1.37
CA TYR A 617 8.28 26.74 2.57
C TYR A 617 8.80 25.51 3.34
N PRO A 618 10.01 25.55 3.95
CA PRO A 618 10.55 24.40 4.67
C PRO A 618 9.71 24.02 5.90
N PRO A 619 9.32 22.75 6.05
CA PRO A 619 8.63 22.29 7.24
C PRO A 619 9.55 22.30 8.45
N GLY A 620 8.95 22.50 9.63
CA GLY A 620 9.70 22.35 10.87
C GLY A 620 10.78 23.41 11.09
N THR A 621 10.59 24.62 10.55
CA THR A 621 11.52 25.73 10.77
C THR A 621 11.39 26.28 12.19
N THR A 622 12.48 26.65 12.85
CA THR A 622 12.46 27.50 14.06
C THR A 622 12.49 28.97 13.65
N VAL A 623 11.55 29.77 14.14
CA VAL A 623 11.46 31.22 13.88
C VAL A 623 11.39 32.00 15.20
N ALA A 624 11.90 33.23 15.19
CA ALA A 624 11.90 34.15 16.34
C ALA A 624 10.93 35.33 16.13
N PRO A 625 10.53 36.03 17.21
CA PRO A 625 9.78 37.29 17.13
C PRO A 625 10.40 38.28 16.14
N GLY A 626 9.59 38.78 15.23
CA GLY A 626 10.00 39.76 14.22
C GLY A 626 10.59 39.15 12.94
N ASP A 627 10.87 37.84 12.89
CA ASP A 627 11.26 37.15 11.66
C ASP A 627 10.16 37.26 10.59
N LYS A 628 10.55 37.06 9.32
CA LYS A 628 9.63 37.09 8.19
C LYS A 628 9.54 35.72 7.53
N ILE A 629 8.35 35.14 7.53
CA ILE A 629 8.02 33.99 6.69
C ILE A 629 7.68 34.51 5.29
N LYS A 630 8.32 33.93 4.28
CA LYS A 630 7.99 34.13 2.87
C LYS A 630 7.69 32.78 2.24
N ALA A 631 6.43 32.51 1.95
CA ALA A 631 5.98 31.23 1.40
C ALA A 631 5.33 31.45 0.04
N ASP A 632 5.85 30.80 -1.00
CA ASP A 632 5.19 30.80 -2.30
C ASP A 632 4.06 29.78 -2.31
N ILE A 633 2.93 30.17 -2.90
CA ILE A 633 1.71 29.35 -2.95
C ILE A 633 1.46 28.92 -4.38
N TYR A 634 1.29 27.62 -4.57
CA TYR A 634 1.00 27.00 -5.85
C TYR A 634 -0.37 26.34 -5.85
N THR A 635 -1.07 26.40 -6.97
CA THR A 635 -2.33 25.69 -7.20
C THR A 635 -2.08 24.52 -8.13
N SER A 636 -2.65 23.35 -7.83
CA SER A 636 -2.66 22.16 -8.68
C SER A 636 -4.12 21.73 -8.86
N HIS A 637 -4.65 21.79 -10.08
CA HIS A 637 -6.06 21.49 -10.35
C HIS A 637 -6.19 20.48 -11.48
N PHE A 638 -6.46 19.22 -11.14
CA PHE A 638 -6.60 18.13 -12.13
C PHE A 638 -7.95 17.44 -12.11
N SER A 639 -8.88 17.85 -11.23
CA SER A 639 -10.25 17.33 -11.27
C SER A 639 -11.02 17.85 -12.49
N HIS A 640 -12.15 17.21 -12.77
CA HIS A 640 -13.07 17.62 -13.84
C HIS A 640 -13.96 18.81 -13.47
N LYS A 641 -13.83 19.34 -12.25
CA LYS A 641 -14.64 20.46 -11.78
C LYS A 641 -14.21 21.75 -12.51
N THR A 642 -15.17 22.60 -12.85
CA THR A 642 -14.87 23.96 -13.31
C THR A 642 -14.77 24.88 -12.10
N ILE A 643 -13.56 25.29 -11.73
CA ILE A 643 -13.29 26.14 -10.57
C ILE A 643 -12.87 27.53 -11.06
N THR A 644 -13.64 28.57 -10.73
CA THR A 644 -13.36 29.96 -11.14
C THR A 644 -13.75 30.94 -10.04
N GLY A 645 -13.13 32.13 -10.02
CA GLY A 645 -13.42 33.17 -9.03
C GLY A 645 -13.01 32.77 -7.61
N THR A 646 -11.88 32.08 -7.47
CA THR A 646 -11.42 31.55 -6.20
C THR A 646 -10.73 32.61 -5.34
N THR A 647 -10.84 32.44 -4.02
CA THR A 647 -10.15 33.25 -3.02
C THR A 647 -9.24 32.37 -2.19
N LEU A 648 -7.95 32.71 -2.16
CA LEU A 648 -6.98 32.16 -1.21
C LEU A 648 -7.19 32.86 0.14
N HIS A 649 -7.21 32.07 1.21
CA HIS A 649 -7.24 32.52 2.59
C HIS A 649 -6.04 31.92 3.32
N TRP A 650 -5.55 32.64 4.31
CA TRP A 650 -4.53 32.12 5.23
C TRP A 650 -4.79 32.58 6.65
N GLN A 651 -4.34 31.76 7.60
CA GLN A 651 -4.33 32.12 9.01
C GLN A 651 -3.17 31.45 9.74
N LEU A 652 -2.56 32.18 10.65
CA LEU A 652 -1.58 31.64 11.59
C LEU A 652 -2.27 31.32 12.92
N ASP A 653 -2.24 30.06 13.31
CA ASP A 653 -2.66 29.57 14.61
C ASP A 653 -1.45 29.26 15.49
N THR A 654 -1.61 29.41 16.80
CA THR A 654 -0.51 29.17 17.75
C THR A 654 -0.98 28.36 18.95
N MET A 655 -0.22 27.33 19.31
CA MET A 655 -0.36 26.57 20.55
C MET A 655 0.74 27.01 21.53
N SER A 656 0.36 27.61 22.65
CA SER A 656 1.31 28.07 23.66
C SER A 656 1.85 26.94 24.53
N ALA A 657 2.90 27.23 25.31
CA ALA A 657 3.45 26.37 26.36
C ALA A 657 2.40 25.85 27.39
N THR A 658 1.30 26.57 27.59
CA THR A 658 0.24 26.16 28.53
C THR A 658 -0.85 25.30 27.89
N GLY A 659 -0.69 24.93 26.61
CA GLY A 659 -1.72 24.26 25.81
C GLY A 659 -2.86 25.19 25.38
N SER A 660 -2.76 26.50 25.63
CA SER A 660 -3.74 27.48 25.14
C SER A 660 -3.60 27.68 23.64
N PHE A 661 -4.70 27.54 22.91
CA PHE A 661 -4.78 27.69 21.46
C PHE A 661 -5.30 29.08 21.07
N THR A 662 -4.57 29.79 20.22
CA THR A 662 -5.00 31.09 19.65
C THR A 662 -5.17 30.95 18.15
N ARG A 663 -6.37 31.31 17.65
CA ARG A 663 -6.71 31.24 16.23
C ARG A 663 -6.50 32.57 15.52
N GLY A 664 -5.94 32.52 14.32
CA GLY A 664 -5.92 33.63 13.38
C GLY A 664 -5.21 34.87 13.94
N ILE A 665 -4.10 34.69 14.67
CA ILE A 665 -3.31 35.83 15.19
C ILE A 665 -2.82 36.72 14.04
N ILE A 666 -2.62 36.11 12.88
CA ILE A 666 -2.49 36.76 11.58
C ILE A 666 -3.48 36.06 10.64
N SER A 667 -4.21 36.81 9.82
CA SER A 667 -5.06 36.25 8.78
C SER A 667 -5.18 37.20 7.59
N GLY A 668 -5.52 36.67 6.44
CA GLY A 668 -5.77 37.45 5.24
C GLY A 668 -6.39 36.61 4.13
N SER A 669 -6.76 37.29 3.05
CA SER A 669 -7.28 36.65 1.85
C SER A 669 -6.96 37.48 0.61
N VAL A 670 -6.92 36.81 -0.55
CA VAL A 670 -6.69 37.43 -1.85
C VAL A 670 -7.33 36.59 -2.96
N GLU A 671 -7.87 37.24 -3.97
CA GLU A 671 -8.33 36.55 -5.18
C GLU A 671 -7.13 35.96 -5.93
N ILE A 672 -7.25 34.72 -6.39
CA ILE A 672 -6.20 34.00 -7.12
C ILE A 672 -6.79 33.29 -8.35
N PRO A 673 -5.98 33.04 -9.39
CA PRO A 673 -6.35 32.05 -10.40
C PRO A 673 -6.26 30.63 -9.82
N PHE A 674 -7.00 29.70 -10.42
CA PHE A 674 -6.94 28.26 -10.12
C PHE A 674 -7.07 27.48 -11.45
N PRO A 675 -6.06 27.56 -12.35
CA PRO A 675 -6.16 27.05 -13.71
C PRO A 675 -6.25 25.53 -13.76
N GLN A 676 -7.20 25.00 -14.55
CA GLN A 676 -7.34 23.56 -14.77
C GLN A 676 -6.16 22.98 -15.56
N TYR A 677 -5.73 21.78 -15.17
CA TYR A 677 -4.62 21.00 -15.71
C TYR A 677 -3.25 21.69 -15.63
N GLN A 678 -3.04 22.49 -14.58
CA GLN A 678 -1.79 23.21 -14.38
C GLN A 678 -1.35 23.17 -12.92
N VAL A 679 -0.04 23.23 -12.73
CA VAL A 679 0.60 23.58 -11.45
C VAL A 679 1.20 24.97 -11.63
N GLN A 680 0.71 25.96 -10.87
CA GLN A 680 1.09 27.36 -11.07
C GLN A 680 1.34 28.06 -9.73
N ARG A 681 2.44 28.85 -9.66
CA ARG A 681 2.66 29.82 -8.58
C ARG A 681 1.66 30.97 -8.70
N VAL A 682 0.78 31.14 -7.72
CA VAL A 682 -0.32 32.14 -7.78
C VAL A 682 -0.14 33.30 -6.82
N HIS A 683 0.59 33.11 -5.72
CA HIS A 683 0.76 34.15 -4.69
C HIS A 683 2.04 33.93 -3.86
N GLN A 684 2.50 34.96 -3.16
CA GLN A 684 3.54 34.86 -2.14
C GLN A 684 3.00 35.45 -0.83
N LEU A 685 2.93 34.63 0.21
CA LEU A 685 2.59 35.08 1.55
C LEU A 685 3.82 35.70 2.20
N GLU A 686 3.65 36.87 2.79
CA GLU A 686 4.63 37.48 3.69
C GLU A 686 4.00 37.69 5.06
N LEU A 687 4.53 37.01 6.09
CA LEU A 687 4.05 37.09 7.46
C LEU A 687 5.19 37.54 8.36
N GLN A 688 4.94 38.52 9.22
CA GLN A 688 5.88 38.89 10.28
C GLN A 688 5.50 38.15 11.55
N ILE A 689 6.46 37.40 12.13
CA ILE A 689 6.22 36.62 13.33
C ILE A 689 5.93 37.54 14.52
N PRO A 690 4.79 37.36 15.21
CA PRO A 690 4.39 38.23 16.29
C PRO A 690 5.29 38.02 17.52
N ASP A 691 5.50 39.08 18.28
CA ASP A 691 6.21 39.03 19.55
C ASP A 691 5.31 38.45 20.65
N ILE A 692 5.27 37.11 20.70
CA ILE A 692 4.51 36.31 21.68
C ILE A 692 5.44 35.31 22.37
N TYR A 693 5.03 34.84 23.54
CA TYR A 693 5.72 33.77 24.26
C TYR A 693 5.85 32.50 23.39
N PRO A 694 6.89 31.66 23.59
CA PRO A 694 7.10 30.44 22.82
C PRO A 694 5.82 29.64 22.53
N ALA A 695 5.68 29.27 21.26
CA ALA A 695 4.50 28.62 20.72
C ALA A 695 4.86 27.67 19.57
N VAL A 696 4.02 26.68 19.33
CA VAL A 696 4.00 25.96 18.05
C VAL A 696 3.08 26.73 17.13
N GLY A 697 3.60 27.16 15.98
CA GLY A 697 2.84 27.86 14.94
C GLY A 697 2.33 26.91 13.86
N THR A 698 1.12 27.14 13.39
CA THR A 698 0.54 26.45 12.23
C THR A 698 0.01 27.48 11.25
N LEU A 699 0.65 27.60 10.08
CA LEU A 699 0.14 28.40 8.97
C LEU A 699 -0.82 27.55 8.15
N HIS A 700 -2.11 27.84 8.25
CA HIS A 700 -3.16 27.27 7.42
C HIS A 700 -3.34 28.10 6.14
N VAL A 701 -3.51 27.43 5.01
CA VAL A 701 -3.94 28.03 3.75
C VAL A 701 -5.12 27.24 3.19
N TRP A 702 -6.11 27.93 2.64
CA TRP A 702 -7.22 27.27 1.96
C TRP A 702 -7.80 28.14 0.85
N VAL A 703 -8.41 27.51 -0.14
CA VAL A 703 -9.03 28.16 -1.28
C VAL A 703 -10.54 27.95 -1.20
N THR A 704 -11.32 29.00 -1.37
CA THR A 704 -12.78 28.90 -1.51
C THR A 704 -13.24 29.30 -2.90
N ASP A 705 -14.33 28.70 -3.36
CA ASP A 705 -15.09 29.18 -4.52
C ASP A 705 -15.97 30.40 -4.14
N PRO A 706 -16.71 31.02 -5.10
CA PRO A 706 -17.60 32.14 -4.82
C PRO A 706 -18.77 31.84 -3.87
N THR A 707 -19.08 30.57 -3.63
CA THR A 707 -20.12 30.14 -2.66
C THR A 707 -19.59 30.05 -1.24
N GLY A 708 -18.27 30.14 -1.06
CA GLY A 708 -17.58 29.92 0.21
C GLY A 708 -17.22 28.46 0.47
N THR A 709 -17.41 27.56 -0.50
CA THR A 709 -17.04 26.15 -0.38
C THR A 709 -15.52 26.00 -0.48
N VAL A 710 -14.91 25.28 0.46
CA VAL A 710 -13.47 24.99 0.44
C VAL A 710 -13.17 24.01 -0.69
N VAL A 711 -12.27 24.41 -1.59
CA VAL A 711 -11.84 23.64 -2.76
C VAL A 711 -10.58 22.84 -2.44
N ALA A 712 -9.63 23.47 -1.77
CA ALA A 712 -8.35 22.90 -1.38
C ALA A 712 -7.88 23.55 -0.09
N ARG A 713 -7.14 22.82 0.76
CA ARG A 713 -6.50 23.36 1.96
C ARG A 713 -5.19 22.63 2.23
N ASN A 714 -4.27 23.30 2.90
CA ASN A 714 -3.00 22.74 3.33
C ASN A 714 -2.50 23.54 4.55
N PHE A 715 -1.46 23.05 5.21
CA PHE A 715 -0.84 23.75 6.33
C PHE A 715 0.65 23.39 6.46
N ILE A 716 1.40 24.26 7.13
CA ILE A 716 2.77 23.96 7.57
C ILE A 716 2.96 24.38 9.02
N ASN A 717 3.75 23.61 9.76
CA ASN A 717 4.08 23.91 11.14
C ASN A 717 5.50 24.47 11.28
N PHE A 718 5.69 25.29 12.31
CA PHE A 718 6.98 25.82 12.70
C PHE A 718 7.05 26.01 14.23
N GLU A 719 8.27 25.98 14.75
CA GLU A 719 8.56 26.26 16.14
C GLU A 719 8.77 27.78 16.29
N HIS A 720 7.89 28.48 17.01
CA HIS A 720 8.11 29.87 17.39
C HIS A 720 8.83 29.91 18.73
N PHE A 721 10.15 30.10 18.71
CA PHE A 721 11.00 29.88 19.88
C PHE A 721 12.25 30.76 19.85
N VAL A 722 12.70 31.21 21.03
CA VAL A 722 13.84 32.14 21.17
C VAL A 722 14.98 31.48 21.92
N GLU A 723 14.78 31.13 23.20
CA GLU A 723 15.76 30.45 24.04
C GLU A 723 15.06 29.47 25.00
N LEU A 724 15.81 28.47 25.50
CA LEU A 724 15.31 27.60 26.56
C LEU A 724 15.04 28.43 27.83
N PRO A 725 13.97 28.13 28.58
CA PRO A 725 13.65 28.89 29.78
C PRO A 725 14.75 28.75 30.83
N ASP A 726 15.02 29.85 31.55
CA ASP A 726 15.98 29.85 32.65
C ASP A 726 15.51 28.87 33.74
N PRO A 727 16.42 28.26 34.54
CA PRO A 727 16.02 27.38 35.64
C PRO A 727 15.06 28.03 36.64
N VAL A 728 15.09 29.37 36.75
CA VAL A 728 14.20 30.16 37.59
C VAL A 728 13.79 31.42 36.84
N GLU A 729 12.53 31.52 36.45
CA GLU A 729 11.97 32.72 35.81
C GLU A 729 11.05 33.46 36.78
N TRP A 730 11.30 34.76 36.93
CA TRP A 730 10.49 35.63 37.79
C TRP A 730 9.60 36.51 36.93
N HIS A 731 8.29 36.39 37.13
CA HIS A 731 7.28 37.30 36.61
C HIS A 731 6.57 38.03 37.76
N ASP A 732 5.74 39.03 37.44
CA ASP A 732 5.13 39.91 38.45
C ASP A 732 4.39 39.13 39.55
N GLN A 733 3.61 38.11 39.19
CA GLN A 733 2.81 37.29 40.12
C GLN A 733 3.16 35.80 40.11
N THR A 734 4.06 35.35 39.23
CA THR A 734 4.42 33.94 39.09
C THR A 734 5.93 33.73 39.12
N VAL A 735 6.34 32.56 39.60
CA VAL A 735 7.71 32.08 39.52
C VAL A 735 7.69 30.70 38.88
N HIS A 736 8.50 30.50 37.84
CA HIS A 736 8.61 29.22 37.16
C HIS A 736 9.93 28.58 37.58
N LEU A 737 9.87 27.36 38.11
CA LEU A 737 11.05 26.56 38.44
C LEU A 737 11.18 25.46 37.38
N ASN A 738 12.01 25.71 36.38
CA ASN A 738 12.18 24.85 35.22
C ASN A 738 13.26 23.80 35.49
N TYR A 739 13.03 22.58 35.02
CA TYR A 739 14.04 21.54 34.95
C TYR A 739 13.92 20.79 33.62
N THR A 740 14.98 20.07 33.23
CA THR A 740 15.04 19.37 31.95
C THR A 740 14.92 17.87 32.15
N PRO A 741 14.27 17.13 31.23
CA PRO A 741 14.18 15.67 31.31
C PRO A 741 15.54 14.96 31.41
N GLY A 742 16.59 15.50 30.78
CA GLY A 742 17.94 14.91 30.87
C GLY A 742 18.67 15.15 32.21
N ASN A 743 18.23 16.10 33.04
CA ASN A 743 18.93 16.45 34.30
C ASN A 743 18.50 15.55 35.47
N ILE A 744 18.66 14.25 35.29
CA ILE A 744 18.18 13.21 36.21
C ILE A 744 19.06 13.12 37.45
N SER A 745 18.43 12.99 38.61
CA SER A 745 19.12 12.78 39.89
C SER A 745 19.22 11.31 40.29
N GLU A 746 18.17 10.54 40.04
CA GLU A 746 18.08 9.10 40.32
C GLU A 746 17.04 8.48 39.37
N PHE A 747 17.26 7.24 38.93
CA PHE A 747 16.27 6.46 38.20
C PHE A 747 16.45 4.96 38.49
N SER A 748 15.41 4.16 38.22
CA SER A 748 15.45 2.70 38.40
C SER A 748 15.06 1.87 37.18
N TRP A 749 14.65 2.50 36.08
CA TRP A 749 14.34 1.77 34.85
C TRP A 749 15.59 1.16 34.23
N ASP A 750 15.42 -0.02 33.61
CA ASP A 750 16.46 -0.66 32.82
C ASP A 750 16.55 0.03 31.44
N GLU A 751 17.77 0.41 31.04
CA GLU A 751 18.08 1.00 29.73
C GLU A 751 17.16 2.15 29.25
N PRO A 752 16.96 3.21 30.07
CA PRO A 752 16.17 4.36 29.63
C PRO A 752 16.86 5.10 28.48
N THR A 753 16.06 5.63 27.55
CA THR A 753 16.55 6.60 26.57
C THR A 753 16.57 7.98 27.21
N THR A 754 17.70 8.66 27.12
CA THR A 754 17.90 9.95 27.79
C THR A 754 18.61 10.94 26.88
N ASP A 755 18.01 12.11 26.70
CA ASP A 755 18.59 13.31 26.11
C ASP A 755 18.20 14.54 26.96
N ALA A 756 18.80 15.71 26.68
CA ALA A 756 18.46 16.97 27.30
C ALA A 756 16.96 17.28 27.25
N GLN A 757 16.25 16.92 26.17
CA GLN A 757 14.82 17.20 25.98
C GLN A 757 13.90 15.99 26.14
N LEU A 758 14.42 14.79 26.42
CA LEU A 758 13.62 13.58 26.51
C LEU A 758 14.17 12.64 27.57
N PHE A 759 13.28 12.13 28.42
CA PHE A 759 13.53 10.90 29.17
C PHE A 759 12.45 9.92 28.80
N SER A 760 12.79 8.69 28.40
CA SER A 760 11.80 7.65 28.15
C SER A 760 12.28 6.27 28.57
N ALA A 761 11.35 5.45 29.06
CA ALA A 761 11.62 4.09 29.52
C ALA A 761 10.37 3.20 29.42
N VAL A 762 10.56 1.93 29.04
CA VAL A 762 9.48 0.94 28.92
C VAL A 762 9.25 0.26 30.28
N GLY A 763 8.00 -0.09 30.59
CA GLY A 763 7.66 -0.87 31.79
C GLY A 763 7.60 -0.06 33.09
N GLY A 764 7.86 -0.73 34.22
CA GLY A 764 7.77 -0.16 35.57
C GLY A 764 9.12 0.34 36.09
N GLY A 765 9.11 1.43 36.89
CA GLY A 765 10.30 2.08 37.42
C GLY A 765 10.02 3.52 37.86
N TYR A 766 11.06 4.27 38.24
CA TYR A 766 10.94 5.69 38.55
C TYR A 766 12.10 6.53 38.02
N VAL A 767 11.85 7.84 37.91
CA VAL A 767 12.84 8.88 37.63
C VAL A 767 12.61 10.05 38.59
N GLU A 768 13.69 10.58 39.14
CA GLU A 768 13.67 11.67 40.12
C GLU A 768 14.56 12.84 39.69
N TYR A 769 14.04 14.05 39.91
CA TYR A 769 14.69 15.32 39.61
C TYR A 769 14.84 16.15 40.88
N LYS A 770 16.01 16.77 41.07
CA LYS A 770 16.27 17.76 42.13
C LYS A 770 16.18 19.17 41.55
N VAL A 771 15.08 19.84 41.85
CA VAL A 771 14.81 21.22 41.39
C VAL A 771 15.34 22.21 42.43
N PRO A 772 16.25 23.13 42.06
CA PRO A 772 16.73 24.16 42.98
C PRO A 772 15.60 25.08 43.45
N LEU A 773 15.53 25.35 44.76
CA LEU A 773 14.56 26.27 45.34
C LEU A 773 15.23 27.63 45.63
N PRO A 774 14.78 28.74 45.01
CA PRO A 774 15.30 30.07 45.30
C PRO A 774 15.16 30.47 46.77
N ASP A 775 16.20 31.04 47.36
CA ASP A 775 16.20 31.51 48.76
C ASP A 775 15.05 32.48 49.07
N ARG A 776 14.62 33.25 48.06
CA ARG A 776 13.56 34.27 48.12
C ARG A 776 12.14 33.71 48.22
N LEU A 777 11.92 32.41 48.03
CA LEU A 777 10.60 31.79 48.16
C LEU A 777 10.30 31.39 49.62
N SER A 778 9.07 31.69 50.06
CA SER A 778 8.55 31.41 51.40
C SER A 778 7.11 30.91 51.30
N ALA A 779 6.74 29.90 52.11
CA ALA A 779 5.38 29.35 52.14
C ALA A 779 4.31 30.42 52.44
N ALA A 780 4.67 31.49 53.15
CA ALA A 780 3.74 32.57 53.46
C ALA A 780 3.31 33.36 52.21
N ASP A 781 4.17 33.46 51.21
CA ASP A 781 4.00 34.31 50.02
C ASP A 781 3.45 33.56 48.80
N VAL A 782 3.21 32.25 48.94
CA VAL A 782 2.71 31.38 47.88
C VAL A 782 1.21 31.16 48.04
N ALA A 783 0.45 31.44 46.98
CA ALA A 783 -0.97 31.19 46.88
C ALA A 783 -1.25 29.77 46.37
N GLU A 784 -0.50 29.32 45.36
CA GLU A 784 -0.70 28.04 44.67
C GLU A 784 0.61 27.57 44.04
N ILE A 785 0.80 26.24 43.97
CA ILE A 785 1.87 25.61 43.20
C ILE A 785 1.23 24.59 42.26
N GLU A 786 1.60 24.62 40.99
CA GLU A 786 1.20 23.68 39.97
C GLU A 786 2.46 23.08 39.32
N LEU A 787 2.51 21.75 39.21
CA LEU A 787 3.51 21.03 38.44
C LEU A 787 2.96 20.82 37.03
N ILE A 788 3.60 21.43 36.03
CA ILE A 788 3.20 21.39 34.62
C ILE A 788 4.24 20.64 33.82
N PHE A 789 3.82 19.66 33.02
CA PHE A 789 4.71 18.83 32.21
C PHE A 789 3.92 18.11 31.11
N GLU A 790 4.59 17.81 30.00
CA GLU A 790 4.08 16.92 28.96
C GLU A 790 4.65 15.52 29.17
N VAL A 791 3.78 14.50 29.13
CA VAL A 791 4.16 13.10 29.35
C VAL A 791 3.33 12.14 28.51
N SER A 792 3.92 11.05 28.06
CA SER A 792 3.23 9.90 27.48
C SER A 792 3.64 8.61 28.19
N SER A 793 2.98 7.50 27.89
CA SER A 793 3.59 6.20 28.16
C SER A 793 4.74 5.97 27.16
N CYS A 794 5.45 4.86 27.24
CA CYS A 794 6.54 4.55 26.32
C CYS A 794 6.58 3.06 26.06
N TYR A 795 6.26 2.67 24.83
CA TYR A 795 6.42 1.31 24.34
C TYR A 795 7.54 1.27 23.29
N GLY A 796 8.24 0.14 23.18
CA GLY A 796 9.31 -0.03 22.20
C GLY A 796 8.75 -0.16 20.78
N GLY A 797 9.46 0.41 19.80
CA GLY A 797 9.09 0.34 18.38
C GLY A 797 8.26 1.53 17.88
N ALA A 798 7.91 1.48 16.58
CA ALA A 798 7.26 2.57 15.84
C ALA A 798 5.73 2.39 15.67
N ARG A 799 5.08 1.50 16.45
CA ARG A 799 3.62 1.24 16.43
C ARG A 799 2.85 2.29 17.21
N GLN A 800 2.96 3.53 16.79
CA GLN A 800 2.57 4.67 17.60
C GLN A 800 1.22 5.27 17.16
N THR A 801 0.64 4.73 16.08
CA THR A 801 -0.68 5.06 15.55
C THR A 801 -1.62 3.86 15.47
N GLU A 802 -1.21 2.70 15.97
CA GLU A 802 -2.02 1.49 16.00
C GLU A 802 -3.24 1.63 16.95
N PRO A 803 -4.31 0.83 16.72
CA PRO A 803 -5.48 0.82 17.61
C PRO A 803 -5.17 0.34 19.03
N GLU A 804 -4.17 -0.55 19.20
CA GLU A 804 -3.74 -0.99 20.53
C GLU A 804 -3.06 0.17 21.27
N LYS A 805 -3.38 0.30 22.56
CA LYS A 805 -2.94 1.42 23.41
C LYS A 805 -2.17 0.86 24.59
N TYR A 806 -1.10 1.56 24.98
CA TYR A 806 -0.22 1.14 26.07
C TYR A 806 -0.28 2.09 27.25
N PRO A 807 -1.36 2.10 28.06
CA PRO A 807 -1.51 3.05 29.14
C PRO A 807 -0.51 2.85 30.29
N SER A 808 -0.29 3.91 31.07
CA SER A 808 0.55 3.89 32.28
C SER A 808 -0.08 4.63 33.44
N ASP A 809 -0.06 4.02 34.63
CA ASP A 809 -0.36 4.71 35.89
C ASP A 809 0.93 5.28 36.48
N VAL A 810 1.04 6.61 36.49
CA VAL A 810 2.21 7.32 36.99
C VAL A 810 1.89 8.01 38.30
N THR A 811 2.53 7.55 39.37
CA THR A 811 2.50 8.20 40.68
C THR A 811 3.53 9.31 40.72
N ILE A 812 3.11 10.48 41.17
CA ILE A 812 3.94 11.68 41.27
C ILE A 812 4.17 11.97 42.75
N SER A 813 5.43 12.12 43.14
CA SER A 813 5.81 12.44 44.52
C SER A 813 6.68 13.69 44.58
N ALA A 814 6.49 14.49 45.62
CA ALA A 814 7.37 15.61 45.97
C ALA A 814 7.98 15.38 47.36
N ASN A 815 9.31 15.49 47.49
CA ASN A 815 10.03 15.24 48.74
C ASN A 815 9.66 13.90 49.41
N GLY A 816 9.43 12.86 48.60
CA GLY A 816 9.03 11.52 49.04
C GLY A 816 7.57 11.39 49.50
N THR A 817 6.74 12.43 49.35
CA THR A 817 5.30 12.37 49.62
C THR A 817 4.52 12.31 48.31
N GLU A 818 3.61 11.33 48.18
CA GLU A 818 2.74 11.19 47.01
C GLU A 818 1.75 12.36 46.91
N ILE A 819 1.77 13.03 45.76
CA ILE A 819 0.85 14.12 45.42
C ILE A 819 -0.39 13.57 44.72
N GLY A 820 -0.22 12.55 43.87
CA GLY A 820 -1.31 11.88 43.17
C GLY A 820 -0.81 10.92 42.09
N THR A 821 -1.74 10.19 41.48
CA THR A 821 -1.49 9.29 40.36
C THR A 821 -2.29 9.73 39.15
N ILE A 822 -1.65 9.78 37.99
CA ILE A 822 -2.30 10.08 36.70
C ILE A 822 -2.29 8.83 35.82
N ARG A 823 -3.39 8.60 35.09
CA ARG A 823 -3.45 7.61 34.01
C ARG A 823 -3.08 8.29 32.71
N ILE A 824 -1.96 7.89 32.14
CA ILE A 824 -1.55 8.28 30.80
C ILE A 824 -2.11 7.25 29.83
N PRO A 825 -2.82 7.67 28.76
CA PRO A 825 -3.56 6.73 27.93
C PRO A 825 -2.69 5.96 26.94
N ASP A 826 -1.62 6.55 26.41
CA ASP A 826 -0.83 5.94 25.31
C ASP A 826 0.53 6.65 25.05
N CYS A 827 1.29 6.14 24.08
CA CYS A 827 2.57 6.66 23.55
C CYS A 827 2.47 7.09 22.07
N PRO A 828 1.71 8.15 21.75
CA PRO A 828 1.40 8.49 20.36
C PRO A 828 2.59 9.11 19.63
N ALA A 829 2.60 8.97 18.29
CA ALA A 829 3.52 9.68 17.42
C ALA A 829 2.93 9.90 16.03
N ASP A 830 2.83 11.16 15.65
CA ASP A 830 2.40 11.60 14.33
C ASP A 830 2.67 13.10 14.14
N ALA A 831 2.10 13.72 13.10
CA ALA A 831 2.27 15.15 12.78
C ALA A 831 2.00 16.12 13.95
N ARG A 832 1.25 15.70 14.98
CA ARG A 832 0.95 16.51 16.18
C ARG A 832 2.18 16.67 17.08
N GLY A 833 3.12 15.72 17.07
CA GLY A 833 4.42 15.82 17.76
C GLY A 833 5.45 16.62 16.97
N VAL A 834 5.04 17.79 16.47
CA VAL A 834 5.84 18.60 15.56
C VAL A 834 7.22 18.96 16.12
N LEU A 835 7.33 19.28 17.42
CA LEU A 835 8.62 19.66 18.00
C LEU A 835 9.60 18.49 17.94
N SER A 836 9.11 17.27 18.15
CA SER A 836 9.91 16.06 18.02
C SER A 836 10.48 15.93 16.62
N TYR A 837 9.67 16.11 15.57
CA TYR A 837 10.18 16.07 14.20
C TYR A 837 11.21 17.14 13.89
N ILE A 838 10.97 18.37 14.35
CA ILE A 838 11.91 19.49 14.18
C ILE A 838 13.28 19.15 14.78
N HIS A 839 13.27 18.44 15.90
CA HIS A 839 14.47 18.11 16.67
C HIS A 839 14.97 16.67 16.46
N GLY A 840 14.55 16.02 15.37
CA GLY A 840 15.12 14.77 14.88
C GLY A 840 14.47 13.48 15.40
N GLU A 841 13.46 13.58 16.25
CA GLU A 841 12.70 12.45 16.81
C GLU A 841 11.46 12.12 15.95
N PRO A 842 10.93 10.88 15.98
CA PRO A 842 9.88 10.42 15.08
C PRO A 842 8.47 10.89 15.49
N GLY A 843 8.29 12.18 15.80
CA GLY A 843 6.96 12.74 16.04
C GLY A 843 6.29 12.30 17.33
N ILE A 844 7.02 11.66 18.24
CA ILE A 844 6.52 11.24 19.56
C ILE A 844 6.00 12.44 20.34
N TYR A 845 4.89 12.30 21.06
CA TYR A 845 4.38 13.38 21.91
C TYR A 845 3.55 12.87 23.08
N GLY A 846 3.27 13.77 24.02
CA GLY A 846 2.53 13.47 25.22
C GLY A 846 1.29 14.31 25.46
N TYR A 847 0.76 14.11 26.65
CA TYR A 847 -0.40 14.79 27.20
C TYR A 847 0.08 15.83 28.19
N LEU A 848 -0.44 17.04 28.09
CA LEU A 848 -0.10 18.11 29.03
C LEU A 848 -0.86 17.89 30.34
N HIS A 849 -0.13 17.77 31.43
CA HIS A 849 -0.69 17.64 32.78
C HIS A 849 -0.39 18.88 33.61
N ASN A 850 -1.35 19.22 34.47
CA ASN A 850 -1.22 20.23 35.51
C ASN A 850 -1.66 19.61 36.84
N VAL A 851 -0.70 19.38 37.73
CA VAL A 851 -0.91 18.71 39.02
C VAL A 851 -0.70 19.72 40.14
N LYS A 852 -1.74 19.95 40.95
CA LYS A 852 -1.65 20.86 42.11
C LYS A 852 -0.74 20.27 43.17
N VAL A 853 0.19 21.07 43.67
CA VAL A 853 1.13 20.70 44.73
C VAL A 853 0.81 21.53 45.96
N ASP A 854 0.63 20.87 47.11
CA ASP A 854 0.46 21.57 48.38
C ASP A 854 1.76 22.35 48.69
N PRO A 855 1.70 23.69 48.88
CA PRO A 855 2.88 24.50 49.19
C PRO A 855 3.68 24.00 50.40
N SER A 856 3.02 23.35 51.36
CA SER A 856 3.69 22.79 52.54
C SER A 856 4.61 21.62 52.21
N LEU A 857 4.34 20.83 51.16
CA LEU A 857 5.21 19.74 50.72
C LEU A 857 6.52 20.24 50.10
N VAL A 858 6.47 21.43 49.49
CA VAL A 858 7.62 22.06 48.82
C VAL A 858 8.43 22.94 49.78
N LEU A 859 7.77 23.61 50.74
CA LEU A 859 8.36 24.73 51.48
C LEU A 859 8.53 24.51 52.99
N ASN A 860 8.03 23.42 53.60
CA ASN A 860 8.32 23.12 55.02
C ASN A 860 9.74 22.55 55.21
N GLY A 861 10.53 23.12 56.13
CA GLY A 861 11.82 22.56 56.55
C GLY A 861 13.03 22.84 55.64
N LYS A 862 12.96 23.86 54.77
CA LYS A 862 13.97 24.35 53.79
C LYS A 862 15.24 23.49 53.64
N THR A 863 15.24 22.64 52.63
CA THR A 863 16.43 22.27 51.83
C THR A 863 16.52 23.21 50.63
N ASN A 864 17.72 23.41 50.07
CA ASN A 864 17.93 24.26 48.87
C ASN A 864 17.39 23.61 47.57
N THR A 865 16.73 22.45 47.68
CA THR A 865 16.28 21.61 46.57
C THR A 865 14.96 20.92 46.92
N LEU A 866 14.09 20.78 45.92
CA LEU A 866 12.86 19.99 45.91
C LEU A 866 13.10 18.71 45.10
N SER A 867 12.76 17.53 45.61
CA SER A 867 12.73 16.33 44.77
C SER A 867 11.35 16.14 44.14
N ILE A 868 11.29 15.91 42.83
CA ILE A 868 10.09 15.50 42.09
C ILE A 868 10.36 14.14 41.48
N ARG A 869 9.51 13.16 41.77
CA ARG A 869 9.62 11.79 41.27
C ARG A 869 8.38 11.41 40.47
N TYR A 870 8.60 10.78 39.33
CA TYR A 870 7.58 10.10 38.53
C TYR A 870 7.84 8.60 38.61
N GLU A 871 6.82 7.81 38.96
CA GLU A 871 6.96 6.38 39.21
C GLU A 871 5.80 5.59 38.60
N VAL A 872 6.12 4.62 37.75
CA VAL A 872 5.22 3.53 37.35
C VAL A 872 5.47 2.38 38.32
N LYS A 873 4.61 2.29 39.35
CA LYS A 873 4.82 1.36 40.46
C LYS A 873 4.73 -0.11 40.02
N ALA A 874 5.39 -0.99 40.78
CA ALA A 874 5.31 -2.43 40.56
C ALA A 874 3.89 -3.01 40.73
N ASP A 875 3.02 -2.35 41.48
CA ASP A 875 1.61 -2.72 41.69
C ASP A 875 0.62 -1.86 40.89
N ALA A 876 1.09 -1.00 39.98
CA ALA A 876 0.26 -0.26 39.04
C ALA A 876 -0.63 -1.19 38.19
N GLU A 877 -1.84 -0.76 37.86
CA GLU A 877 -2.73 -1.51 36.96
C GLU A 877 -2.18 -1.44 35.52
N ALA A 878 -1.78 -0.25 35.08
CA ALA A 878 -1.23 -0.01 33.74
C ALA A 878 0.28 0.33 33.81
N LYS A 879 1.10 -0.34 33.00
CA LYS A 879 2.58 -0.27 33.05
C LYS A 879 3.24 -0.10 31.69
N GLY A 880 2.61 0.63 30.77
CA GLY A 880 3.14 0.88 29.42
C GLY A 880 4.35 1.80 29.35
N GLY A 881 5.17 1.97 30.41
CA GLY A 881 6.33 2.86 30.40
C GLY A 881 6.04 4.32 30.70
N PHE A 882 7.03 5.19 30.48
CA PHE A 882 6.95 6.62 30.78
C PHE A 882 7.89 7.39 29.85
N ALA A 883 7.40 8.48 29.23
CA ALA A 883 8.24 9.45 28.54
C ALA A 883 7.91 10.88 28.98
N LEU A 884 8.93 11.65 29.38
CA LEU A 884 8.83 13.05 29.80
C LEU A 884 9.49 13.95 28.77
N TYR A 885 8.75 14.97 28.33
CA TYR A 885 9.13 15.84 27.22
C TYR A 885 9.61 17.21 27.71
N GLY A 886 10.63 17.74 27.03
CA GLY A 886 11.20 19.06 27.24
C GLY A 886 10.56 20.13 26.34
N ALA A 887 10.99 21.40 26.50
CA ALA A 887 10.40 22.53 25.78
C ALA A 887 10.57 22.50 24.26
N ARG A 888 11.44 21.63 23.74
CA ARG A 888 11.69 21.43 22.31
C ARG A 888 11.42 19.98 21.87
N MET A 889 10.57 19.26 22.59
CA MET A 889 10.19 17.88 22.25
C MET A 889 8.69 17.72 22.52
N GLY A 890 8.00 16.89 21.74
CA GLY A 890 6.57 16.63 21.90
C GLY A 890 5.68 17.62 21.14
N ARG A 891 4.53 17.92 21.73
CA ARG A 891 3.46 18.74 21.14
C ARG A 891 3.44 20.16 21.69
N TYR A 892 3.90 20.37 22.92
CA TYR A 892 3.82 21.65 23.61
C TYR A 892 5.23 22.22 23.81
N PRO A 893 5.45 23.52 23.56
CA PRO A 893 6.75 24.14 23.75
C PRO A 893 6.99 24.46 25.24
N THR A 894 6.88 23.43 26.10
CA THR A 894 7.04 23.53 27.55
C THR A 894 7.85 22.37 28.10
N GLY A 895 8.84 22.68 28.94
CA GLY A 895 9.49 21.67 29.77
C GLY A 895 8.71 21.41 31.05
N PRO A 896 9.12 20.40 31.83
CA PRO A 896 8.55 20.16 33.15
C PRO A 896 8.98 21.28 34.10
N HIS A 897 8.02 21.88 34.80
CA HIS A 897 8.28 23.01 35.68
C HIS A 897 7.23 23.15 36.79
N LEU A 898 7.63 23.81 37.89
CA LEU A 898 6.69 24.26 38.90
C LEU A 898 6.30 25.71 38.65
N LEU A 899 5.01 25.95 38.43
CA LEU A 899 4.40 27.26 38.39
C LEU A 899 3.94 27.65 39.80
N ILE A 900 4.61 28.63 40.40
CA ILE A 900 4.30 29.15 41.73
C ILE A 900 3.57 30.49 41.58
N ARG A 901 2.30 30.55 41.98
CA ARG A 901 1.53 31.80 42.06
C ARG A 901 1.73 32.45 43.42
N ARG A 902 2.10 33.73 43.43
CA ARG A 902 2.35 34.51 44.65
C ARG A 902 1.10 35.27 45.09
N LYS A 903 0.97 35.52 46.40
CA LYS A 903 -0.17 36.24 47.00
C LYS A 903 -0.15 37.74 46.73
#